data_AF-T2J839-F1
#
_entry.id   AF-T2J839-F1
#
_cell.length_a   1.000
_cell.length_b   1.000
_cell.length_c   1.000
_cell.angle_alpha   90.00
_cell.angle_beta   90.00
_cell.angle_gamma   90.00
#
_symmetry.space_group_name_H-M   'P 1'
#
loop_
_entity.id
_entity.type
_entity.pdbx_description
1 polymer ?
#
loop_
_entity_poly.entity_id
_entity_poly.type
_entity_poly.pdbx_seq_one_letter_code
_entity_poly.pdbx_strand_id
1 'polypeptide(L)'
;MTSLNPSSPQQEPLLSIHSDSLTEILKQMGISLVVSTYQAGKLIVVRSEQNYVNTHFKMFPKPMGIAVKNNRMALGVKSSIWELHNNPSAASHLEPQGKHDGCFVPRNVHFTGDIDIHEMAWCAQELWFVNTRFSCLCTLEKEYSFVPRWKPPFITAYDLRDRCHLNGLGIRDEKPRYVTALGETDQPNGWRGNKANGGILIDIETNQILLRGLSMPHSPRWYDHRLWLLESGHGGLCYLDNNSGKLITIAKLPGFTRGLDFYGNLAFVGLSQIRESAVFAGLPLTQTLEQRICGVWVVDIRNGNILAFLKFEEAVQEIFAVSVLPNMVFPDVIDADLEFIGMNYVLPDEAINQTEMPSSDWQFAETYFAKGNQLYTQGKLQEAIASFEKCLELDSSYLPARFNLGVILGNLGQYSQAIEQLEQVIQAEARHAEAYNSLGFIYSQQRQLDRAITYYRQAINVAPKFAQAHYNLGMTLLQLGEYQEGWKEYEWRLQTPQFMAFDPPQCRWQGEDISDKNLLVHTEQGVKEIIQFIRYLPLAAEKCQKLILVVPANLIPLLEKVEGIALIYTAQDIPLKSFDPYISLMSLPHIFSTTLDNIPHQVPYLTVPREGKEQLLTFIANQKKPKSVKVGLVWTVNNVCRLEDFLPILQLPHITFYSLEMGDCSQEIKTLPPDIQVIDLSPHLPDYGNLAVAINQLDLVISVDSPVAHLAGALNQKVWTVLPYNSDWRWLLDRNDSPWYPSMELFRQPQPQDLHSVFTIMSVDILTVLRYAKER
;
A
#
# COMPACT_ATOMS: atom_id res chain seq x y z
N MET A 1 6.76 10.11 -8.74
CA MET A 1 5.60 9.24 -8.54
C MET A 1 5.97 8.21 -7.50
N THR A 2 5.20 8.18 -6.43
CA THR A 2 5.35 7.24 -5.32
C THR A 2 5.14 5.82 -5.84
N SER A 3 6.20 5.01 -5.85
CA SER A 3 6.05 3.56 -5.79
C SER A 3 5.43 3.24 -4.44
N LEU A 4 4.09 3.25 -4.38
CA LEU A 4 3.36 2.44 -3.44
C LEU A 4 3.76 1.00 -3.79
N ASN A 5 4.83 0.50 -3.17
CA ASN A 5 4.88 -0.91 -2.84
C ASN A 5 3.58 -1.13 -2.07
N PRO A 6 2.63 -1.95 -2.57
CA PRO A 6 1.59 -2.44 -1.70
C PRO A 6 2.37 -3.16 -0.61
N SER A 7 2.41 -2.59 0.60
CA SER A 7 2.80 -3.34 1.78
C SER A 7 1.99 -4.61 1.70
N SER A 8 2.68 -5.74 1.49
CA SER A 8 2.12 -7.08 1.54
C SER A 8 1.17 -7.08 2.73
N PRO A 9 -0.12 -7.42 2.57
CA PRO A 9 -1.05 -7.37 3.68
C PRO A 9 -0.41 -8.16 4.83
N GLN A 10 -0.19 -7.48 5.97
CA GLN A 10 0.33 -8.10 7.17
C GLN A 10 -0.56 -9.32 7.45
N GLN A 11 -0.05 -10.51 7.13
CA GLN A 11 -0.74 -11.76 7.40
C GLN A 11 -0.80 -11.88 8.92
N GLU A 12 -2.01 -11.92 9.48
CA GLU A 12 -2.20 -12.35 10.86
C GLU A 12 -1.47 -13.67 11.08
N PRO A 13 -0.73 -13.84 12.19
CA PRO A 13 0.08 -15.03 12.42
C PRO A 13 -0.82 -16.27 12.46
N LEU A 14 -0.57 -17.21 11.55
CA LEU A 14 -1.28 -18.49 11.49
C LEU A 14 -0.85 -19.36 12.67
N LEU A 15 -1.68 -19.42 13.71
CA LEU A 15 -1.37 -20.15 14.95
C LEU A 15 -1.56 -21.67 14.78
N SER A 16 -0.55 -22.43 15.20
CA SER A 16 -0.61 -23.89 15.29
C SER A 16 -0.02 -24.39 16.62
N ILE A 17 -0.62 -25.42 17.19
CA ILE A 17 -0.14 -26.13 18.39
C ILE A 17 0.36 -27.50 17.97
N HIS A 18 1.49 -27.95 18.51
CA HIS A 18 2.00 -29.30 18.27
C HIS A 18 2.39 -29.98 19.58
N SER A 19 2.50 -31.31 19.55
CA SER A 19 3.15 -32.04 20.64
C SER A 19 4.66 -31.89 20.55
N ASP A 20 5.37 -31.90 21.68
CA ASP A 20 6.84 -31.90 21.69
C ASP A 20 7.37 -33.09 20.87
N SER A 21 6.80 -34.27 21.08
CA SER A 21 7.16 -35.51 20.37
C SER A 21 7.15 -35.39 18.83
N LEU A 22 6.38 -34.46 18.24
CA LEU A 22 6.37 -34.28 16.79
C LEU A 22 7.72 -33.75 16.29
N THR A 23 8.28 -32.76 16.97
CA THR A 23 9.57 -32.15 16.60
C THR A 23 10.67 -33.22 16.58
N GLU A 24 10.72 -34.04 17.63
CA GLU A 24 11.68 -35.12 17.81
C GLU A 24 11.51 -36.20 16.74
N ILE A 25 10.27 -36.57 16.41
CA ILE A 25 9.99 -37.54 15.33
C ILE A 25 10.54 -37.02 13.99
N LEU A 26 10.20 -35.79 13.60
CA LEU A 26 10.65 -35.21 12.33
C LEU A 26 12.19 -35.17 12.26
N LYS A 27 12.83 -34.70 13.34
CA LYS A 27 14.29 -34.56 13.44
C LYS A 27 15.02 -35.91 13.45
N GLN A 28 14.59 -36.87 14.29
CA GLN A 28 15.27 -38.16 14.43
C GLN A 28 15.08 -39.05 13.21
N MET A 29 13.93 -38.95 12.54
CA MET A 29 13.68 -39.70 11.32
C MET A 29 14.27 -39.03 10.08
N GLY A 30 14.75 -37.79 10.18
CA GLY A 30 15.30 -37.04 9.07
C GLY A 30 14.25 -36.71 8.00
N ILE A 31 13.04 -36.37 8.43
CA ILE A 31 11.89 -36.14 7.53
C ILE A 31 11.22 -34.80 7.81
N SER A 32 10.47 -34.33 6.82
CA SER A 32 9.51 -33.24 6.92
C SER A 32 8.21 -33.66 6.23
N LEU A 33 7.14 -32.87 6.39
CA LEU A 33 5.86 -33.14 5.75
C LEU A 33 5.47 -32.00 4.83
N VAL A 34 4.74 -32.33 3.76
CA VAL A 34 4.01 -31.36 2.95
C VAL A 34 2.53 -31.65 3.04
N VAL A 35 1.76 -30.59 3.25
CA VAL A 35 0.33 -30.68 3.54
C VAL A 35 -0.43 -29.67 2.69
N SER A 36 -1.40 -30.12 1.90
CA SER A 36 -2.21 -29.24 1.05
C SER A 36 -3.53 -28.85 1.72
N THR A 37 -3.98 -27.63 1.43
CA THR A 37 -5.22 -27.06 1.97
C THR A 37 -5.96 -26.33 0.85
N TYR A 38 -7.06 -26.90 0.35
CA TYR A 38 -7.66 -26.35 -0.87
C TYR A 38 -8.45 -25.05 -0.61
N GLN A 39 -9.05 -24.91 0.58
CA GLN A 39 -9.84 -23.74 0.93
C GLN A 39 -8.96 -22.56 1.36
N ALA A 40 -7.90 -22.82 2.12
CA ALA A 40 -6.97 -21.79 2.55
C ALA A 40 -6.00 -21.38 1.42
N GLY A 41 -5.90 -22.19 0.35
CA GLY A 41 -5.02 -21.90 -0.77
C GLY A 41 -3.54 -22.02 -0.40
N LYS A 42 -3.21 -22.95 0.51
CA LYS A 42 -1.85 -23.11 1.03
C LYS A 42 -1.32 -24.53 0.83
N LEU A 43 -0.06 -24.63 0.42
CA LEU A 43 0.79 -25.79 0.69
C LEU A 43 1.61 -25.46 1.94
N ILE A 44 1.58 -26.34 2.95
CA ILE A 44 2.24 -26.14 4.23
C ILE A 44 3.42 -27.11 4.29
N VAL A 45 4.62 -26.57 4.46
CA VAL A 45 5.83 -27.35 4.73
C VAL A 45 5.98 -27.42 6.25
N VAL A 46 5.88 -28.62 6.81
CA VAL A 46 6.00 -28.91 8.24
C VAL A 46 7.38 -29.46 8.49
N ARG A 47 8.22 -28.69 9.17
CA ARG A 47 9.65 -28.98 9.37
C ARG A 47 10.06 -28.74 10.82
N SER A 48 11.12 -29.42 11.26
CA SER A 48 11.66 -29.24 12.61
C SER A 48 12.62 -28.05 12.62
N GLU A 49 12.44 -27.11 13.55
CA GLU A 49 13.39 -26.02 13.80
C GLU A 49 13.75 -26.00 15.29
N GLN A 50 14.98 -26.40 15.59
CA GLN A 50 15.46 -26.53 16.98
C GLN A 50 14.57 -27.45 17.84
N ASN A 51 13.68 -26.85 18.64
CA ASN A 51 12.78 -27.51 19.59
C ASN A 51 11.28 -27.23 19.30
N TYR A 52 10.94 -26.65 18.13
CA TYR A 52 9.54 -26.46 17.72
C TYR A 52 9.31 -26.91 16.27
N VAL A 53 8.03 -27.02 15.92
CA VAL A 53 7.61 -27.31 14.54
C VAL A 53 7.41 -25.99 13.80
N ASN A 54 8.19 -25.77 12.75
CA ASN A 54 8.03 -24.66 11.82
C ASN A 54 7.02 -25.06 10.74
N THR A 55 5.93 -24.30 10.63
CA THR A 55 4.90 -24.45 9.58
C THR A 55 5.07 -23.32 8.57
N HIS A 56 5.72 -23.63 7.45
CA HIS A 56 5.99 -22.64 6.39
C HIS A 56 4.94 -22.72 5.31
N PHE A 57 4.26 -21.59 5.03
CA PHE A 57 3.09 -21.55 4.16
C PHE A 57 3.45 -21.01 2.77
N LYS A 58 3.10 -21.77 1.72
CA LYS A 58 3.26 -21.39 0.31
C LYS A 58 1.93 -21.22 -0.38
N MET A 59 1.81 -20.18 -1.19
CA MET A 59 0.55 -19.83 -1.84
C MET A 59 0.36 -20.62 -3.12
N PHE A 60 -0.71 -21.42 -3.17
CA PHE A 60 -1.12 -22.11 -4.40
C PHE A 60 -2.63 -21.97 -4.60
N PRO A 61 -3.12 -21.88 -5.85
CA PRO A 61 -4.55 -21.77 -6.10
C PRO A 61 -5.23 -23.12 -5.86
N LYS A 62 -5.92 -23.30 -4.73
CA LYS A 62 -6.67 -24.52 -4.40
C LYS A 62 -5.80 -25.81 -4.51
N PRO A 63 -4.70 -25.94 -3.72
CA PRO A 63 -3.86 -27.12 -3.73
C PRO A 63 -4.63 -28.32 -3.18
N MET A 64 -4.53 -29.46 -3.86
CA MET A 64 -5.31 -30.68 -3.61
C MET A 64 -4.37 -31.89 -3.50
N GLY A 65 -4.40 -32.86 -4.41
CA GLY A 65 -3.54 -34.05 -4.35
C GLY A 65 -2.05 -33.72 -4.41
N ILE A 66 -1.25 -34.48 -3.66
CA ILE A 66 0.22 -34.41 -3.63
C ILE A 66 0.77 -35.80 -3.99
N ALA A 67 1.83 -35.86 -4.80
CA ALA A 67 2.59 -37.08 -5.04
C ALA A 67 4.10 -36.82 -4.90
N VAL A 68 4.73 -37.46 -3.92
CA VAL A 68 6.17 -37.39 -3.69
C VAL A 68 6.85 -38.70 -4.13
N LYS A 69 7.98 -38.60 -4.84
CA LYS A 69 8.86 -39.74 -5.12
C LYS A 69 10.30 -39.25 -5.28
N ASN A 70 11.21 -39.73 -4.44
CA ASN A 70 12.62 -39.30 -4.44
C ASN A 70 12.72 -37.76 -4.33
N ASN A 71 13.45 -37.13 -5.27
CA ASN A 71 13.70 -35.69 -5.32
C ASN A 71 12.65 -34.91 -6.13
N ARG A 72 11.46 -35.47 -6.39
CA ARG A 72 10.39 -34.76 -7.10
C ARG A 72 9.05 -34.85 -6.40
N MET A 73 8.26 -33.81 -6.58
CA MET A 73 6.92 -33.64 -6.04
C MET A 73 5.99 -33.17 -7.14
N ALA A 74 4.80 -33.75 -7.24
CA ALA A 74 3.70 -33.21 -8.02
C ALA A 74 2.63 -32.66 -7.10
N LEU A 75 2.10 -31.48 -7.43
CA LEU A 75 1.02 -30.81 -6.72
C LEU A 75 -0.11 -30.50 -7.69
N GLY A 76 -1.28 -31.11 -7.47
CA GLY A 76 -2.51 -30.74 -8.16
C GLY A 76 -3.07 -29.45 -7.59
N VAL A 77 -3.28 -28.44 -8.43
CA VAL A 77 -3.91 -27.16 -8.07
C VAL A 77 -5.20 -26.98 -8.87
N LYS A 78 -5.91 -25.85 -8.71
CA LYS A 78 -7.25 -25.62 -9.29
C LYS A 78 -7.37 -26.03 -10.76
N SER A 79 -6.39 -25.68 -11.59
CA SER A 79 -6.47 -25.86 -13.05
C SER A 79 -5.18 -26.37 -13.69
N SER A 80 -4.24 -26.85 -12.88
CA SER A 80 -2.97 -27.37 -13.36
C SER A 80 -2.34 -28.34 -12.37
N ILE A 81 -1.33 -29.07 -12.85
CA ILE A 81 -0.43 -29.87 -12.04
C ILE A 81 0.95 -29.25 -12.13
N TRP A 82 1.54 -28.96 -10.97
CA TRP A 82 2.91 -28.47 -10.85
C TRP A 82 3.82 -29.64 -10.52
N GLU A 83 4.86 -29.84 -11.34
CA GLU A 83 5.95 -30.76 -11.04
C GLU A 83 7.15 -29.96 -10.57
N LEU A 84 7.56 -30.20 -9.33
CA LEU A 84 8.65 -29.53 -8.64
C LEU A 84 9.75 -30.52 -8.35
N HIS A 85 11.00 -30.09 -8.57
CA HIS A 85 12.18 -30.92 -8.35
C HIS A 85 13.05 -30.27 -7.28
N ASN A 86 13.56 -31.08 -6.36
CA ASN A 86 14.50 -30.63 -5.35
C ASN A 86 15.81 -30.22 -6.03
N ASN A 87 16.24 -28.98 -5.78
CA ASN A 87 17.51 -28.42 -6.21
C ASN A 87 18.28 -27.89 -4.98
N PRO A 88 19.18 -28.69 -4.38
CA PRO A 88 19.94 -28.29 -3.21
C PRO A 88 20.78 -27.03 -3.40
N SER A 89 21.28 -26.74 -4.62
CA SER A 89 22.07 -25.52 -4.85
C SER A 89 21.24 -24.25 -4.69
N ALA A 90 19.96 -24.29 -5.07
CA ALA A 90 19.02 -23.19 -4.88
C ALA A 90 18.74 -22.90 -3.39
N ALA A 91 18.88 -23.91 -2.52
CA ALA A 91 18.64 -23.76 -1.10
C ALA A 91 19.61 -22.77 -0.42
N SER A 92 20.82 -22.60 -0.97
CA SER A 92 21.82 -21.65 -0.45
C SER A 92 21.45 -20.18 -0.65
N HIS A 93 20.52 -19.90 -1.57
CA HIS A 93 20.02 -18.56 -1.90
C HIS A 93 18.70 -18.23 -1.19
N LEU A 94 18.20 -19.14 -0.34
CA LEU A 94 16.98 -18.91 0.44
C LEU A 94 17.30 -18.33 1.81
N GLU A 95 16.53 -17.32 2.19
CA GLU A 95 16.56 -16.78 3.54
C GLU A 95 15.74 -17.64 4.51
N PRO A 96 16.25 -17.94 5.72
CA PRO A 96 17.57 -17.56 6.22
C PRO A 96 18.72 -18.37 5.60
N GLN A 97 19.77 -17.66 5.19
CA GLN A 97 20.92 -18.26 4.49
C GLN A 97 21.55 -19.42 5.30
N GLY A 98 21.83 -20.53 4.61
CA GLY A 98 22.51 -21.70 5.19
C GLY A 98 21.65 -22.60 6.08
N LYS A 99 20.33 -22.35 6.22
CA LYS A 99 19.43 -23.24 6.98
C LYS A 99 18.76 -24.33 6.14
N HIS A 100 18.52 -24.08 4.86
CA HIS A 100 17.74 -24.96 4.00
C HIS A 100 18.58 -26.13 3.48
N ASP A 101 18.07 -27.35 3.62
CA ASP A 101 18.71 -28.59 3.12
C ASP A 101 18.08 -29.12 1.82
N GLY A 102 17.01 -28.49 1.36
CA GLY A 102 16.34 -28.77 0.10
C GLY A 102 15.50 -27.60 -0.39
N CYS A 103 15.29 -27.52 -1.70
CA CYS A 103 14.47 -26.49 -2.33
C CYS A 103 13.74 -27.09 -3.54
N PHE A 104 12.43 -27.29 -3.43
CA PHE A 104 11.60 -27.76 -4.54
C PHE A 104 11.28 -26.59 -5.48
N VAL A 105 11.86 -26.60 -6.67
CA VAL A 105 11.67 -25.56 -7.69
C VAL A 105 10.75 -26.11 -8.80
N PRO A 106 9.75 -25.33 -9.27
CA PRO A 106 8.94 -25.70 -10.43
C PRO A 106 9.80 -26.02 -11.67
N ARG A 107 9.46 -27.12 -12.37
CA ARG A 107 10.12 -27.53 -13.62
C ARG A 107 9.13 -27.76 -14.76
N ASN A 108 7.91 -28.15 -14.44
CA ASN A 108 6.85 -28.31 -15.41
C ASN A 108 5.51 -27.93 -14.78
N VAL A 109 4.68 -27.19 -15.51
CA VAL A 109 3.31 -26.88 -15.11
C VAL A 109 2.39 -27.27 -16.25
N HIS A 110 1.56 -28.28 -16.02
CA HIS A 110 0.65 -28.82 -17.02
C HIS A 110 -0.79 -28.37 -16.73
N PHE A 111 -1.46 -27.74 -17.70
CA PHE A 111 -2.81 -27.21 -17.53
C PHE A 111 -3.89 -28.25 -17.82
N THR A 112 -4.62 -28.64 -16.79
CA THR A 112 -5.65 -29.69 -16.82
C THR A 112 -7.08 -29.15 -16.97
N GLY A 113 -7.30 -27.87 -16.65
CA GLY A 113 -8.63 -27.35 -16.32
C GLY A 113 -9.08 -27.79 -14.92
N ASP A 114 -10.26 -27.33 -14.48
CA ASP A 114 -10.78 -27.58 -13.12
C ASP A 114 -11.45 -28.95 -13.02
N ILE A 115 -10.65 -29.97 -12.68
CA ILE A 115 -11.02 -31.39 -12.66
C ILE A 115 -11.05 -32.02 -11.26
N ASP A 116 -10.84 -31.22 -10.21
CA ASP A 116 -10.75 -31.64 -8.80
C ASP A 116 -9.79 -32.83 -8.58
N ILE A 117 -8.48 -32.57 -8.64
CA ILE A 117 -7.44 -33.59 -8.55
C ILE A 117 -7.31 -34.12 -7.12
N HIS A 118 -8.02 -35.19 -6.78
CA HIS A 118 -8.17 -35.62 -5.39
C HIS A 118 -6.97 -36.40 -4.82
N GLU A 119 -6.35 -37.27 -5.61
CA GLU A 119 -5.22 -38.08 -5.16
C GLU A 119 -4.30 -38.32 -6.35
N MET A 120 -3.00 -38.41 -6.08
CA MET A 120 -1.97 -38.53 -7.09
C MET A 120 -0.90 -39.50 -6.61
N ALA A 121 -0.26 -40.21 -7.54
CA ALA A 121 0.87 -41.06 -7.22
C ALA A 121 1.76 -41.28 -8.46
N TRP A 122 3.05 -41.51 -8.21
CA TRP A 122 4.01 -41.85 -9.25
C TRP A 122 4.08 -43.37 -9.44
N CYS A 123 3.84 -43.82 -10.67
CA CYS A 123 4.05 -45.20 -11.11
C CYS A 123 5.26 -45.24 -12.05
N ALA A 124 6.39 -45.76 -11.56
CA ALA A 124 7.69 -45.54 -12.19
C ALA A 124 7.94 -44.04 -12.48
N GLN A 125 7.97 -43.63 -13.75
CA GLN A 125 8.15 -42.25 -14.18
C GLN A 125 6.84 -41.52 -14.47
N GLU A 126 5.72 -42.22 -14.67
CA GLU A 126 4.44 -41.66 -15.06
C GLU A 126 3.61 -41.22 -13.85
N LEU A 127 3.00 -40.03 -13.94
CA LEU A 127 2.12 -39.51 -12.90
C LEU A 127 0.69 -39.97 -13.14
N TRP A 128 0.14 -40.71 -12.18
CA TRP A 128 -1.25 -41.11 -12.16
C TRP A 128 -2.04 -40.26 -11.17
N PHE A 129 -3.23 -39.84 -11.55
CA PHE A 129 -4.05 -38.99 -10.70
C PHE A 129 -5.54 -39.23 -10.88
N VAL A 130 -6.29 -38.93 -9.83
CA VAL A 130 -7.75 -39.02 -9.79
C VAL A 130 -8.34 -37.73 -10.36
N ASN A 131 -9.10 -37.86 -11.44
CA ASN A 131 -9.99 -36.82 -11.95
C ASN A 131 -11.40 -37.08 -11.39
N THR A 132 -11.73 -36.42 -10.29
CA THR A 132 -12.96 -36.68 -9.56
C THR A 132 -14.18 -36.24 -10.35
N ARG A 133 -14.09 -35.08 -11.02
CA ARG A 133 -15.22 -34.57 -11.81
C ARG A 133 -15.62 -35.55 -12.89
N PHE A 134 -14.65 -36.10 -13.62
CA PHE A 134 -14.86 -37.12 -14.66
C PHE A 134 -14.95 -38.56 -14.16
N SER A 135 -14.80 -38.80 -12.85
CA SER A 135 -14.90 -40.12 -12.22
C SER A 135 -13.93 -41.14 -12.84
N CYS A 136 -12.67 -40.74 -13.07
CA CYS A 136 -11.67 -41.57 -13.72
C CYS A 136 -10.24 -41.35 -13.20
N LEU A 137 -9.36 -42.33 -13.45
CA LEU A 137 -7.92 -42.18 -13.33
C LEU A 137 -7.33 -41.70 -14.65
N CYS A 138 -6.37 -40.79 -14.56
CA CYS A 138 -5.75 -40.14 -15.71
C CYS A 138 -4.23 -40.14 -15.60
N THR A 139 -3.57 -39.93 -16.75
CA THR A 139 -2.15 -39.57 -16.84
C THR A 139 -1.98 -38.30 -17.69
N LEU A 140 -0.78 -37.71 -17.68
CA LEU A 140 -0.46 -36.48 -18.42
C LEU A 140 0.11 -36.79 -19.81
N GLU A 141 -0.23 -35.97 -20.80
CA GLU A 141 0.35 -35.96 -22.14
C GLU A 141 0.45 -34.52 -22.65
N LYS A 142 1.39 -34.20 -23.54
CA LYS A 142 1.63 -32.82 -23.99
C LYS A 142 0.47 -32.20 -24.79
N GLU A 143 -0.28 -32.99 -25.54
CA GLU A 143 -1.34 -32.50 -26.45
C GLU A 143 -2.71 -32.35 -25.78
N TYR A 144 -2.93 -32.98 -24.61
CA TYR A 144 -4.23 -33.05 -23.95
C TYR A 144 -4.13 -32.53 -22.52
N SER A 145 -5.23 -31.97 -22.00
CA SER A 145 -5.32 -31.57 -20.59
C SER A 145 -5.16 -32.74 -19.61
N PHE A 146 -5.56 -33.94 -20.01
CA PHE A 146 -5.36 -35.21 -19.31
C PHE A 146 -5.77 -36.37 -20.23
N VAL A 147 -5.24 -37.57 -19.98
CA VAL A 147 -5.61 -38.79 -20.71
C VAL A 147 -6.27 -39.78 -19.74
N PRO A 148 -7.59 -40.03 -19.84
CA PRO A 148 -8.25 -41.06 -19.04
C PRO A 148 -7.68 -42.45 -19.35
N ARG A 149 -7.30 -43.18 -18.30
CA ARG A 149 -6.74 -44.54 -18.38
C ARG A 149 -7.68 -45.61 -17.83
N TRP A 150 -8.48 -45.25 -16.83
CA TRP A 150 -9.42 -46.17 -16.20
C TRP A 150 -10.61 -45.40 -15.60
N LYS A 151 -11.80 -46.00 -15.61
CA LYS A 151 -12.99 -45.53 -14.88
C LYS A 151 -13.69 -46.73 -14.26
N PRO A 152 -14.41 -46.57 -13.13
CA PRO A 152 -15.18 -47.67 -12.56
C PRO A 152 -16.14 -48.27 -13.62
N PRO A 153 -16.35 -49.59 -13.65
CA PRO A 153 -17.17 -50.24 -14.68
C PRO A 153 -18.61 -49.72 -14.74
N PHE A 154 -19.15 -49.29 -13.61
CA PHE A 154 -20.50 -48.75 -13.50
C PHE A 154 -20.63 -47.31 -14.04
N ILE A 155 -19.53 -46.59 -14.30
CA ILE A 155 -19.58 -45.26 -14.92
C ILE A 155 -19.70 -45.42 -16.43
N THR A 156 -20.82 -45.05 -17.04
CA THR A 156 -21.05 -45.31 -18.47
C THR A 156 -20.43 -44.25 -19.39
N ALA A 157 -20.27 -43.02 -18.92
CA ALA A 157 -19.70 -41.91 -19.70
C ALA A 157 -18.86 -40.94 -18.87
N TYR A 158 -17.87 -40.32 -19.52
CA TYR A 158 -17.09 -39.19 -19.00
C TYR A 158 -17.96 -37.94 -18.89
N ASP A 159 -18.05 -37.35 -17.70
CA ASP A 159 -19.01 -36.29 -17.37
C ASP A 159 -18.41 -35.37 -16.31
N LEU A 160 -18.54 -34.05 -16.42
CA LEU A 160 -17.96 -33.07 -15.49
C LEU A 160 -18.68 -32.96 -14.12
N ARG A 161 -19.78 -33.67 -13.93
CA ARG A 161 -20.73 -33.47 -12.81
C ARG A 161 -20.54 -34.44 -11.64
N ASP A 162 -19.35 -35.04 -11.51
CA ASP A 162 -18.94 -35.86 -10.36
C ASP A 162 -19.97 -36.93 -9.97
N ARG A 163 -19.90 -38.11 -10.60
CA ARG A 163 -20.93 -39.14 -10.45
C ARG A 163 -20.76 -39.97 -9.18
N CYS A 164 -19.56 -40.50 -8.96
CA CYS A 164 -19.27 -41.40 -7.84
C CYS A 164 -18.36 -40.80 -6.77
N HIS A 165 -17.78 -39.62 -7.03
CA HIS A 165 -16.71 -39.05 -6.23
C HIS A 165 -15.54 -40.01 -6.04
N LEU A 166 -14.95 -40.45 -7.16
CA LEU A 166 -13.67 -41.14 -7.14
C LEU A 166 -12.65 -40.21 -6.48
N ASN A 167 -12.02 -40.64 -5.40
CA ASN A 167 -11.25 -39.73 -4.54
C ASN A 167 -9.91 -40.27 -4.05
N GLY A 168 -9.66 -41.57 -4.15
CA GLY A 168 -8.45 -42.20 -3.64
C GLY A 168 -7.78 -43.09 -4.67
N LEU A 169 -6.46 -43.19 -4.57
CA LEU A 169 -5.59 -43.98 -5.42
C LEU A 169 -4.50 -44.64 -4.57
N GLY A 170 -4.38 -45.96 -4.69
CA GLY A 170 -3.38 -46.78 -4.03
C GLY A 170 -2.54 -47.53 -5.06
N ILE A 171 -1.23 -47.47 -4.87
CA ILE A 171 -0.24 -48.10 -5.75
C ILE A 171 0.25 -49.40 -5.13
N ARG A 172 0.39 -50.45 -5.94
CA ARG A 172 1.03 -51.72 -5.57
C ARG A 172 1.86 -52.21 -6.76
N ASP A 173 3.07 -52.69 -6.48
CA ASP A 173 3.98 -53.20 -7.51
C ASP A 173 4.21 -52.17 -8.66
N GLU A 174 4.40 -50.90 -8.28
CA GLU A 174 4.60 -49.74 -9.19
C GLU A 174 3.44 -49.49 -10.17
N LYS A 175 2.23 -49.98 -9.87
CA LYS A 175 1.04 -49.79 -10.70
C LYS A 175 -0.16 -49.29 -9.89
N PRO A 176 -1.08 -48.52 -10.50
CA PRO A 176 -2.39 -48.26 -9.92
C PRO A 176 -3.07 -49.58 -9.61
N ARG A 177 -3.48 -49.78 -8.35
CA ARG A 177 -4.13 -51.04 -7.95
C ARG A 177 -5.45 -50.85 -7.24
N TYR A 178 -5.56 -49.85 -6.37
CA TYR A 178 -6.73 -49.67 -5.52
C TYR A 178 -7.28 -48.26 -5.67
N VAL A 179 -8.61 -48.12 -5.65
CA VAL A 179 -9.26 -46.81 -5.57
C VAL A 179 -10.39 -46.81 -4.57
N THR A 180 -10.69 -45.64 -4.02
CA THR A 180 -11.90 -45.39 -3.23
C THR A 180 -12.83 -44.44 -3.98
N ALA A 181 -14.13 -44.62 -3.75
CA ALA A 181 -15.17 -43.70 -4.19
C ALA A 181 -16.23 -43.57 -3.10
N LEU A 182 -16.96 -42.45 -3.06
CA LEU A 182 -18.01 -42.21 -2.05
C LEU A 182 -19.35 -42.87 -2.38
N GLY A 183 -19.53 -43.36 -3.61
CA GLY A 183 -20.77 -44.03 -4.03
C GLY A 183 -20.61 -44.93 -5.25
N GLU A 184 -21.28 -46.08 -5.26
CA GLU A 184 -21.47 -46.92 -6.44
C GLU A 184 -22.63 -46.36 -7.30
N THR A 185 -22.39 -45.25 -8.01
CA THR A 185 -23.42 -44.55 -8.78
C THR A 185 -22.88 -43.90 -10.06
N ASP A 186 -23.74 -43.86 -11.09
CA ASP A 186 -23.48 -43.21 -12.39
C ASP A 186 -24.37 -41.96 -12.60
N GLN A 187 -25.02 -41.48 -11.54
CA GLN A 187 -25.83 -40.26 -11.61
C GLN A 187 -24.99 -39.05 -11.19
N PRO A 188 -25.13 -37.89 -11.86
CA PRO A 188 -24.50 -36.64 -11.43
C PRO A 188 -24.72 -36.39 -9.95
N ASN A 189 -23.64 -36.21 -9.18
CA ASN A 189 -23.66 -35.98 -7.74
C ASN A 189 -24.34 -37.08 -6.90
N GLY A 190 -24.57 -38.28 -7.45
CA GLY A 190 -25.43 -39.31 -6.86
C GLY A 190 -24.91 -39.90 -5.55
N TRP A 191 -23.61 -39.80 -5.29
CA TRP A 191 -22.97 -40.25 -4.05
C TRP A 191 -23.44 -39.47 -2.81
N ARG A 192 -23.93 -38.22 -2.96
CA ARG A 192 -24.30 -37.35 -1.82
C ARG A 192 -25.42 -37.94 -0.95
N GLY A 193 -26.38 -38.63 -1.56
CA GLY A 193 -27.56 -39.15 -0.87
C GLY A 193 -27.25 -40.26 0.14
N ASN A 194 -26.16 -41.02 -0.07
CA ASN A 194 -25.76 -42.13 0.80
C ASN A 194 -24.29 -42.04 1.26
N LYS A 195 -23.69 -40.84 1.30
CA LYS A 195 -22.27 -40.64 1.67
C LYS A 195 -21.83 -41.29 3.00
N ALA A 196 -22.76 -41.50 3.94
CA ALA A 196 -22.47 -42.12 5.24
C ALA A 196 -22.17 -43.62 5.15
N ASN A 197 -22.74 -44.34 4.16
CA ASN A 197 -22.60 -45.80 4.00
C ASN A 197 -22.43 -46.23 2.53
N GLY A 198 -22.23 -45.29 1.61
CA GLY A 198 -22.22 -45.54 0.17
C GLY A 198 -20.82 -45.82 -0.38
N GLY A 199 -19.79 -45.61 0.43
CA GLY A 199 -18.41 -45.69 0.02
C GLY A 199 -17.96 -47.10 -0.33
N ILE A 200 -17.04 -47.18 -1.29
CA ILE A 200 -16.51 -48.43 -1.83
C ILE A 200 -14.99 -48.39 -1.97
N LEU A 201 -14.38 -49.58 -1.93
CA LEU A 201 -12.98 -49.83 -2.26
C LEU A 201 -12.94 -50.79 -3.45
N ILE A 202 -12.21 -50.45 -4.51
CA ILE A 202 -12.18 -51.19 -5.77
C ILE A 202 -10.75 -51.63 -6.09
N ASP A 203 -10.59 -52.87 -6.54
CA ASP A 203 -9.39 -53.35 -7.22
C ASP A 203 -9.50 -53.04 -8.72
N ILE A 204 -8.55 -52.25 -9.23
CA ILE A 204 -8.52 -51.77 -10.62
C ILE A 204 -8.30 -52.91 -11.61
N GLU A 205 -7.46 -53.90 -11.28
CA GLU A 205 -7.09 -54.96 -12.21
C GLU A 205 -8.26 -55.90 -12.45
N THR A 206 -8.95 -56.30 -11.38
CA THR A 206 -10.08 -57.23 -11.47
C THR A 206 -11.42 -56.53 -11.64
N ASN A 207 -11.45 -55.21 -11.45
CA ASN A 207 -12.67 -54.38 -11.36
C ASN A 207 -13.63 -54.82 -10.22
N GLN A 208 -13.15 -55.59 -9.25
CA GLN A 208 -13.97 -56.05 -8.14
C GLN A 208 -14.04 -54.99 -7.04
N ILE A 209 -15.25 -54.79 -6.52
CA ILE A 209 -15.47 -54.00 -5.31
C ILE A 209 -15.14 -54.89 -4.11
N LEU A 210 -14.03 -54.58 -3.43
CA LEU A 210 -13.50 -55.31 -2.28
C LEU A 210 -14.31 -55.04 -1.00
N LEU A 211 -14.77 -53.80 -0.83
CA LEU A 211 -15.57 -53.38 0.32
C LEU A 211 -16.70 -52.45 -0.14
N ARG A 212 -17.85 -52.56 0.53
CA ARG A 212 -19.01 -51.66 0.45
C ARG A 212 -19.41 -51.22 1.85
N GLY A 213 -20.24 -50.18 1.94
CA GLY A 213 -20.73 -49.74 3.25
C GLY A 213 -19.79 -48.77 3.96
N LEU A 214 -18.73 -48.29 3.30
CA LEU A 214 -17.72 -47.45 3.93
C LEU A 214 -18.24 -46.03 4.12
N SER A 215 -17.92 -45.41 5.25
CA SER A 215 -18.25 -44.01 5.51
C SER A 215 -17.18 -43.08 4.95
N MET A 216 -17.46 -42.51 3.79
CA MET A 216 -16.58 -41.61 3.04
C MET A 216 -15.10 -42.06 2.99
N PRO A 217 -14.76 -43.20 2.36
CA PRO A 217 -13.40 -43.74 2.39
C PRO A 217 -12.42 -42.87 1.59
N HIS A 218 -11.19 -42.71 2.09
CA HIS A 218 -10.12 -41.94 1.46
C HIS A 218 -8.76 -42.65 1.50
N SER A 219 -7.85 -42.17 0.64
CA SER A 219 -6.42 -42.46 0.65
C SER A 219 -6.05 -43.93 0.88
N PRO A 220 -6.48 -44.85 -0.01
CA PRO A 220 -6.01 -46.22 0.05
C PRO A 220 -4.50 -46.26 -0.21
N ARG A 221 -3.77 -47.06 0.57
CA ARG A 221 -2.31 -47.23 0.47
C ARG A 221 -1.93 -48.69 0.65
N TRP A 222 -1.11 -49.22 -0.23
CA TRP A 222 -0.45 -50.51 0.02
C TRP A 222 0.86 -50.24 0.74
N TYR A 223 0.97 -50.65 1.99
CA TYR A 223 2.15 -50.40 2.82
C TYR A 223 2.35 -51.55 3.82
N ASP A 224 3.59 -51.98 4.00
CA ASP A 224 3.96 -53.11 4.87
C ASP A 224 3.06 -54.36 4.65
N HIS A 225 2.94 -54.77 3.38
CA HIS A 225 2.16 -55.93 2.93
C HIS A 225 0.66 -55.90 3.26
N ARG A 226 0.10 -54.72 3.58
CA ARG A 226 -1.32 -54.52 3.90
C ARG A 226 -1.93 -53.42 3.06
N LEU A 227 -3.23 -53.53 2.82
CA LEU A 227 -4.04 -52.48 2.19
C LEU A 227 -4.67 -51.62 3.27
N TRP A 228 -4.13 -50.43 3.46
CA TRP A 228 -4.61 -49.40 4.38
C TRP A 228 -5.58 -48.46 3.68
N LEU A 229 -6.48 -47.85 4.45
CA LEU A 229 -7.37 -46.78 4.00
C LEU A 229 -7.89 -45.98 5.20
N LEU A 230 -8.40 -44.80 4.92
CA LEU A 230 -9.09 -43.96 5.88
C LEU A 230 -10.60 -44.19 5.78
N GLU A 231 -11.23 -44.47 6.92
CA GLU A 231 -12.69 -44.46 7.05
C GLU A 231 -13.14 -43.11 7.60
N SER A 232 -13.14 -42.09 6.74
CA SER A 232 -13.16 -40.68 7.15
C SER A 232 -14.41 -40.24 7.89
N GLY A 233 -15.57 -40.81 7.57
CA GLY A 233 -16.82 -40.54 8.28
C GLY A 233 -16.84 -41.09 9.72
N HIS A 234 -15.90 -41.96 10.07
CA HIS A 234 -15.70 -42.51 11.42
C HIS A 234 -14.37 -42.07 12.06
N GLY A 235 -13.53 -41.31 11.35
CA GLY A 235 -12.21 -40.89 11.80
C GLY A 235 -11.23 -42.06 11.90
N GLY A 236 -11.49 -43.15 11.16
CA GLY A 236 -10.73 -44.39 11.27
C GLY A 236 -9.46 -44.39 10.42
N LEU A 237 -8.35 -44.85 11.00
CA LEU A 237 -7.23 -45.44 10.26
C LEU A 237 -7.44 -46.96 10.26
N CYS A 238 -7.58 -47.54 9.08
CA CYS A 238 -7.99 -48.92 8.92
C CYS A 238 -7.09 -49.68 7.94
N TYR A 239 -7.08 -51.01 8.05
CA TYR A 239 -6.56 -51.89 7.00
C TYR A 239 -7.55 -53.02 6.70
N LEU A 240 -7.49 -53.52 5.47
CA LEU A 240 -8.22 -54.71 5.05
C LEU A 240 -7.42 -55.96 5.47
N ASP A 241 -7.99 -56.78 6.34
CA ASP A 241 -7.40 -58.07 6.70
C ASP A 241 -7.56 -59.06 5.53
N ASN A 242 -6.43 -59.51 4.97
CA ASN A 242 -6.42 -60.40 3.80
C ASN A 242 -7.07 -61.76 4.06
N ASN A 243 -7.14 -62.21 5.32
CA ASN A 243 -7.69 -63.53 5.66
C ASN A 243 -9.22 -63.50 5.82
N SER A 244 -9.73 -62.53 6.58
CA SER A 244 -11.17 -62.43 6.88
C SER A 244 -11.94 -61.57 5.89
N GLY A 245 -11.25 -60.77 5.06
CA GLY A 245 -11.87 -59.78 4.18
C GLY A 245 -12.55 -58.63 4.93
N LYS A 246 -12.31 -58.50 6.24
CA LYS A 246 -12.90 -57.46 7.08
C LYS A 246 -11.99 -56.25 7.20
N LEU A 247 -12.61 -55.08 7.33
CA LEU A 247 -11.93 -53.85 7.68
C LEU A 247 -11.62 -53.84 9.18
N ILE A 248 -10.35 -53.66 9.53
CA ILE A 248 -9.88 -53.55 10.91
C ILE A 248 -9.47 -52.10 11.17
N THR A 249 -10.13 -51.45 12.13
CA THR A 249 -9.76 -50.12 12.62
C THR A 249 -8.64 -50.24 13.65
N ILE A 250 -7.47 -49.67 13.36
CA ILE A 250 -6.34 -49.69 14.29
C ILE A 250 -6.33 -48.47 15.21
N ALA A 251 -6.81 -47.33 14.72
CA ALA A 251 -6.90 -46.10 15.48
C ALA A 251 -8.15 -45.31 15.08
N LYS A 252 -8.77 -44.64 16.06
CA LYS A 252 -9.82 -43.64 15.85
C LYS A 252 -9.25 -42.27 16.19
N LEU A 253 -9.30 -41.36 15.23
CA LEU A 253 -8.75 -40.02 15.33
C LEU A 253 -9.87 -39.00 15.53
N PRO A 254 -9.58 -37.86 16.20
CA PRO A 254 -10.61 -36.93 16.63
C PRO A 254 -11.01 -35.92 15.53
N GLY A 255 -11.24 -36.39 14.31
CA GLY A 255 -11.61 -35.55 13.18
C GLY A 255 -11.88 -36.32 11.89
N PHE A 256 -12.28 -35.62 10.83
CA PHE A 256 -12.49 -36.21 9.51
C PHE A 256 -11.14 -36.54 8.88
N THR A 257 -10.79 -37.82 8.78
CA THR A 257 -9.46 -38.24 8.29
C THR A 257 -9.34 -38.07 6.78
N ARG A 258 -8.26 -37.44 6.32
CA ARG A 258 -8.00 -37.21 4.91
C ARG A 258 -6.51 -37.00 4.66
N GLY A 259 -5.97 -37.63 3.62
CA GLY A 259 -4.52 -37.68 3.39
C GLY A 259 -3.85 -38.70 4.32
N LEU A 260 -3.11 -39.62 3.72
CA LEU A 260 -2.40 -40.68 4.42
C LEU A 260 -1.07 -40.94 3.73
N ASP A 261 -0.01 -40.94 4.52
CA ASP A 261 1.31 -41.39 4.10
C ASP A 261 2.03 -42.11 5.24
N PHE A 262 3.08 -42.88 4.90
CA PHE A 262 3.79 -43.71 5.85
C PHE A 262 5.31 -43.49 5.77
N TYR A 263 5.96 -43.61 6.92
CA TYR A 263 7.41 -43.70 6.99
C TYR A 263 7.83 -44.57 8.18
N GLY A 264 8.58 -45.65 7.90
CA GLY A 264 8.89 -46.67 8.90
C GLY A 264 7.61 -47.29 9.47
N ASN A 265 7.45 -47.25 10.81
CA ASN A 265 6.28 -47.78 11.51
C ASN A 265 5.21 -46.70 11.79
N LEU A 266 5.32 -45.52 11.18
CA LEU A 266 4.44 -44.39 11.46
C LEU A 266 3.52 -44.11 10.29
N ALA A 267 2.25 -43.88 10.60
CA ALA A 267 1.27 -43.29 9.69
C ALA A 267 1.09 -41.80 10.02
N PHE A 268 1.15 -40.96 9.00
CA PHE A 268 0.84 -39.53 9.07
C PHE A 268 -0.54 -39.30 8.46
N VAL A 269 -1.49 -38.88 9.30
CA VAL A 269 -2.90 -38.79 8.93
C VAL A 269 -3.38 -37.35 9.06
N GLY A 270 -3.85 -36.76 7.96
CA GLY A 270 -4.46 -35.44 8.00
C GLY A 270 -5.88 -35.50 8.57
N LEU A 271 -6.28 -34.46 9.31
CA LEU A 271 -7.61 -34.26 9.87
C LEU A 271 -8.18 -32.93 9.40
N SER A 272 -9.41 -32.95 8.94
CA SER A 272 -10.19 -31.75 8.58
C SER A 272 -11.27 -31.46 9.61
N GLN A 273 -11.60 -30.19 9.80
CA GLN A 273 -12.75 -29.82 10.63
C GLN A 273 -14.05 -30.26 9.97
N ILE A 274 -14.95 -30.79 10.78
CA ILE A 274 -16.29 -31.09 10.34
C ILE A 274 -17.14 -29.82 10.47
N ARG A 275 -17.54 -29.22 9.35
CA ARG A 275 -18.47 -28.09 9.32
C ARG A 275 -19.90 -28.60 9.17
N GLU A 276 -20.87 -27.94 9.81
CA GLU A 276 -22.30 -28.07 9.46
C GLU A 276 -22.56 -27.48 8.07
N SER A 277 -22.16 -28.21 7.04
CA SER A 277 -22.46 -27.92 5.64
C SER A 277 -23.19 -29.12 5.04
N ALA A 278 -23.89 -28.92 3.92
CA ALA A 278 -24.66 -29.97 3.25
C ALA A 278 -23.83 -31.24 2.95
N VAL A 279 -22.50 -31.12 2.84
CA VAL A 279 -21.57 -32.23 2.57
C VAL A 279 -21.29 -33.09 3.82
N PHE A 280 -21.28 -32.55 5.03
CA PHE A 280 -20.96 -33.32 6.25
C PHE A 280 -22.15 -33.63 7.17
N ALA A 281 -23.33 -33.05 6.89
CA ALA A 281 -24.55 -33.37 7.63
C ALA A 281 -24.87 -34.88 7.58
N GLY A 282 -25.13 -35.49 8.75
CA GLY A 282 -25.55 -36.89 8.90
C GLY A 282 -24.42 -37.92 9.01
N LEU A 283 -23.16 -37.50 9.22
CA LEU A 283 -22.04 -38.42 9.40
C LEU A 283 -21.93 -38.95 10.84
N PRO A 284 -21.50 -40.21 11.06
CA PRO A 284 -21.35 -40.79 12.40
C PRO A 284 -20.48 -39.94 13.35
N LEU A 285 -19.39 -39.37 12.84
CA LEU A 285 -18.50 -38.48 13.58
C LEU A 285 -19.16 -37.20 14.13
N THR A 286 -20.23 -36.70 13.47
CA THR A 286 -20.97 -35.49 13.93
C THR A 286 -21.80 -35.73 15.18
N GLN A 287 -21.98 -36.99 15.57
CA GLN A 287 -22.76 -37.37 16.76
C GLN A 287 -21.89 -37.50 18.01
N THR A 288 -20.56 -37.54 17.87
CA THR A 288 -19.64 -37.93 18.96
C THR A 288 -18.57 -36.90 19.31
N LEU A 289 -18.34 -35.88 18.47
CA LEU A 289 -17.33 -34.84 18.73
C LEU A 289 -17.92 -33.43 18.72
N GLU A 290 -17.71 -32.68 19.80
CA GLU A 290 -18.09 -31.25 19.91
C GLU A 290 -16.99 -30.30 19.36
N GLN A 291 -15.74 -30.77 19.22
CA GLN A 291 -14.60 -29.93 18.90
C GLN A 291 -14.21 -29.94 17.42
N ARG A 292 -13.85 -28.76 16.90
CA ARG A 292 -13.34 -28.56 15.54
C ARG A 292 -11.83 -28.78 15.52
N ILE A 293 -11.36 -29.89 14.93
CA ILE A 293 -9.93 -30.23 14.87
C ILE A 293 -9.44 -30.30 13.43
N CYS A 294 -8.34 -29.60 13.16
CA CYS A 294 -7.63 -29.60 11.88
C CYS A 294 -6.14 -29.83 12.11
N GLY A 295 -5.49 -30.66 11.30
CA GLY A 295 -4.03 -30.81 11.34
C GLY A 295 -3.55 -32.22 11.01
N VAL A 296 -2.39 -32.64 11.52
CA VAL A 296 -1.75 -33.93 11.20
C VAL A 296 -1.47 -34.73 12.46
N TRP A 297 -1.90 -36.00 12.47
CA TRP A 297 -1.72 -36.95 13.57
C TRP A 297 -0.74 -38.05 13.16
N VAL A 298 0.12 -38.44 14.10
CA VAL A 298 1.11 -39.50 13.91
C VAL A 298 0.69 -40.73 14.71
N VAL A 299 0.51 -41.86 14.03
CA VAL A 299 0.04 -43.12 14.62
C VAL A 299 1.08 -44.22 14.43
N ASP A 300 1.39 -44.96 15.48
CA ASP A 300 2.19 -46.19 15.39
C ASP A 300 1.33 -47.33 14.83
N ILE A 301 1.66 -47.81 13.64
CA ILE A 301 0.85 -48.78 12.90
C ILE A 301 0.88 -50.20 13.49
N ARG A 302 1.73 -50.44 14.51
CA ARG A 302 1.84 -51.75 15.16
C ARG A 302 0.79 -51.96 16.24
N ASN A 303 0.36 -50.87 16.89
CA ASN A 303 -0.52 -50.91 18.06
C ASN A 303 -1.66 -49.89 18.02
N GLY A 304 -1.65 -48.92 17.09
CA GLY A 304 -2.68 -47.89 16.96
C GLY A 304 -2.51 -46.68 17.89
N ASN A 305 -1.40 -46.59 18.64
CA ASN A 305 -1.16 -45.49 19.55
C ASN A 305 -0.88 -44.19 18.78
N ILE A 306 -1.52 -43.10 19.23
CA ILE A 306 -1.23 -41.75 18.76
C ILE A 306 0.03 -41.26 19.47
N LEU A 307 1.09 -40.97 18.72
CA LEU A 307 2.38 -40.57 19.27
C LEU A 307 2.59 -39.05 19.29
N ALA A 308 2.03 -38.35 18.30
CA ALA A 308 2.25 -36.93 18.11
C ALA A 308 1.11 -36.29 17.29
N PHE A 309 1.01 -34.96 17.37
CA PHE A 309 0.09 -34.19 16.55
C PHE A 309 0.63 -32.78 16.21
N LEU A 310 0.14 -32.24 15.10
CA LEU A 310 0.13 -30.83 14.75
C LEU A 310 -1.32 -30.43 14.57
N LYS A 311 -1.76 -29.37 15.24
CA LYS A 311 -3.12 -28.83 15.20
C LYS A 311 -3.08 -27.37 14.74
N PHE A 312 -3.88 -27.02 13.75
CA PHE A 312 -4.08 -25.63 13.35
C PHE A 312 -5.25 -25.02 14.12
N GLU A 313 -5.04 -23.84 14.71
CA GLU A 313 -6.06 -23.14 15.51
C GLU A 313 -6.87 -22.16 14.67
N GLU A 314 -6.20 -21.44 13.76
CA GLU A 314 -6.80 -20.40 12.95
C GLU A 314 -6.44 -20.55 11.45
N ALA A 315 -7.32 -20.04 10.59
CA ALA A 315 -7.24 -19.97 9.11
C ALA A 315 -7.13 -21.29 8.32
N VAL A 316 -6.52 -22.36 8.85
CA VAL A 316 -6.50 -23.69 8.24
C VAL A 316 -7.54 -24.57 8.91
N GLN A 317 -8.62 -24.86 8.18
CA GLN A 317 -9.75 -25.64 8.68
C GLN A 317 -9.92 -26.99 7.96
N GLU A 318 -9.09 -27.26 6.96
CA GLU A 318 -9.15 -28.44 6.13
C GLU A 318 -7.74 -28.87 5.72
N ILE A 319 -7.51 -30.18 5.76
CA ILE A 319 -6.32 -30.86 5.27
C ILE A 319 -6.76 -31.77 4.14
N PHE A 320 -6.18 -31.58 2.95
CA PHE A 320 -6.58 -32.30 1.76
C PHE A 320 -5.69 -33.51 1.49
N ALA A 321 -4.37 -33.32 1.51
CA ALA A 321 -3.39 -34.38 1.39
C ALA A 321 -2.20 -34.16 2.34
N VAL A 322 -1.55 -35.25 2.72
CA VAL A 322 -0.32 -35.28 3.52
C VAL A 322 0.68 -36.17 2.79
N SER A 323 1.92 -35.72 2.67
CA SER A 323 3.01 -36.56 2.15
C SER A 323 4.30 -36.32 2.94
N VAL A 324 5.08 -37.38 3.12
CA VAL A 324 6.38 -37.34 3.77
C VAL A 324 7.46 -36.98 2.76
N LEU A 325 8.35 -36.07 3.14
CA LEU A 325 9.59 -35.77 2.43
C LEU A 325 10.76 -36.47 3.15
N PRO A 326 11.27 -37.60 2.61
CA PRO A 326 12.35 -38.33 3.24
C PRO A 326 13.70 -37.63 3.04
N ASN A 327 14.58 -37.73 4.03
CA ASN A 327 15.95 -37.18 4.02
C ASN A 327 16.03 -35.65 3.87
N MET A 328 15.00 -34.94 4.35
CA MET A 328 14.96 -33.47 4.35
C MET A 328 14.34 -32.99 5.66
N VAL A 329 15.12 -32.30 6.48
CA VAL A 329 14.71 -31.78 7.79
C VAL A 329 14.16 -30.37 7.65
N PHE A 330 14.74 -29.55 6.77
CA PHE A 330 14.37 -28.15 6.60
C PHE A 330 14.25 -27.72 5.12
N PRO A 331 13.39 -28.39 4.32
CA PRO A 331 13.23 -28.01 2.92
C PRO A 331 12.38 -26.74 2.77
N ASP A 332 12.46 -26.13 1.60
CA ASP A 332 11.48 -25.15 1.13
C ASP A 332 10.90 -25.54 -0.23
N VAL A 333 9.79 -24.91 -0.61
CA VAL A 333 9.09 -25.07 -1.88
C VAL A 333 8.90 -23.69 -2.51
N ILE A 334 9.33 -23.52 -3.76
CA ILE A 334 9.10 -22.28 -4.49
C ILE A 334 7.73 -22.32 -5.14
N ASP A 335 6.94 -21.28 -4.90
CA ASP A 335 5.64 -21.08 -5.54
C ASP A 335 5.81 -20.36 -6.89
N ALA A 336 5.08 -19.27 -7.14
CA ALA A 336 5.12 -18.56 -8.41
C ALA A 336 6.11 -17.38 -8.41
N ASP A 337 7.19 -17.48 -7.63
CA ASP A 337 8.27 -16.49 -7.61
C ASP A 337 9.08 -16.56 -8.91
N LEU A 338 8.63 -15.80 -9.92
CA LEU A 338 9.23 -15.78 -11.25
C LEU A 338 10.65 -15.22 -11.26
N GLU A 339 11.00 -14.33 -10.33
CA GLU A 339 12.35 -13.80 -10.20
C GLU A 339 13.28 -14.89 -9.67
N PHE A 340 12.90 -15.56 -8.58
CA PHE A 340 13.68 -16.67 -8.05
C PHE A 340 13.84 -17.80 -9.09
N ILE A 341 12.75 -18.17 -9.78
CA ILE A 341 12.79 -19.18 -10.83
C ILE A 341 13.70 -18.72 -11.99
N GLY A 342 13.61 -17.45 -12.40
CA GLY A 342 14.40 -16.87 -13.49
C GLY A 342 15.90 -16.79 -13.19
N MET A 343 16.30 -16.80 -11.92
CA MET A 343 17.70 -16.80 -11.50
C MET A 343 18.28 -18.19 -11.22
N ASN A 344 17.44 -19.23 -11.13
CA ASN A 344 17.84 -20.58 -10.73
C ASN A 344 17.80 -21.59 -11.88
N TYR A 345 18.96 -21.78 -12.51
CA TYR A 345 19.14 -22.70 -13.63
C TYR A 345 19.51 -24.10 -13.14
N VAL A 346 18.91 -25.12 -13.75
CA VAL A 346 19.34 -26.53 -13.60
C VAL A 346 19.69 -27.05 -14.98
N LEU A 347 20.94 -27.47 -15.15
CA LEU A 347 21.51 -27.92 -16.40
C LEU A 347 22.07 -29.35 -16.23
N PRO A 348 22.19 -30.15 -17.30
CA PRO A 348 22.96 -31.39 -17.27
C PRO A 348 24.42 -31.14 -16.86
N ASP A 349 25.05 -32.10 -16.19
CA ASP A 349 26.43 -31.98 -15.69
C ASP A 349 27.43 -31.56 -16.79
N GLU A 350 27.27 -32.08 -18.01
CA GLU A 350 28.10 -31.73 -19.17
C GLU A 350 28.03 -30.24 -19.54
N ALA A 351 26.85 -29.63 -19.38
CA ALA A 351 26.64 -28.21 -19.63
C ALA A 351 27.14 -27.37 -18.45
N ILE A 352 26.94 -27.81 -17.20
CA ILE A 352 27.49 -27.14 -16.00
C ILE A 352 29.01 -27.01 -16.13
N ASN A 353 29.70 -28.07 -16.55
CA ASN A 353 31.15 -28.08 -16.74
C ASN A 353 31.65 -27.12 -17.85
N GLN A 354 30.76 -26.63 -18.70
CA GLN A 354 31.05 -25.66 -19.77
C GLN A 354 30.47 -24.27 -19.48
N THR A 355 29.78 -24.08 -18.36
CA THR A 355 29.24 -22.78 -17.95
C THR A 355 30.35 -21.95 -17.33
N GLU A 356 30.76 -20.89 -18.01
CA GLU A 356 31.65 -19.88 -17.43
C GLU A 356 30.88 -19.05 -16.41
N MET A 357 31.42 -18.96 -15.19
CA MET A 357 30.93 -17.98 -14.24
C MET A 357 31.43 -16.61 -14.67
N PRO A 358 30.57 -15.58 -14.67
CA PRO A 358 31.03 -14.22 -14.92
C PRO A 358 32.13 -13.85 -13.92
N SER A 359 33.06 -13.01 -14.36
CA SER A 359 34.12 -12.50 -13.48
C SER A 359 33.52 -11.87 -12.22
N SER A 360 34.22 -11.95 -11.09
CA SER A 360 33.79 -11.36 -9.81
C SER A 360 33.40 -9.88 -9.89
N ASP A 361 33.92 -9.17 -10.90
CA ASP A 361 33.75 -7.74 -11.08
C ASP A 361 32.59 -7.40 -12.05
N TRP A 362 31.85 -8.40 -12.53
CA TRP A 362 30.70 -8.18 -13.42
C TRP A 362 29.53 -7.53 -12.65
N GLN A 363 28.95 -6.48 -13.25
CA GLN A 363 27.94 -5.63 -12.63
C GLN A 363 26.75 -5.43 -13.57
N PHE A 364 25.53 -5.45 -13.02
CA PHE A 364 24.29 -5.13 -13.74
C PHE A 364 23.86 -3.69 -13.48
N ALA A 365 23.42 -2.99 -14.53
CA ALA A 365 22.91 -1.62 -14.40
C ALA A 365 21.67 -1.58 -13.47
N GLU A 366 20.80 -2.57 -13.57
CA GLU A 366 19.58 -2.74 -12.78
C GLU A 366 19.85 -2.80 -11.28
N THR A 367 20.96 -3.43 -10.86
CA THR A 367 21.37 -3.49 -9.45
C THR A 367 21.62 -2.09 -8.89
N TYR A 368 22.30 -1.24 -9.66
CA TYR A 368 22.58 0.13 -9.27
C TYR A 368 21.34 1.03 -9.33
N PHE A 369 20.42 0.79 -10.28
CA PHE A 369 19.13 1.45 -10.31
C PHE A 369 18.28 1.13 -9.06
N ALA A 370 18.17 -0.16 -8.71
CA ALA A 370 17.43 -0.59 -7.52
C ALA A 370 18.02 0.01 -6.24
N LYS A 371 19.36 -0.01 -6.12
CA LYS A 371 20.08 0.65 -5.02
C LYS A 371 19.82 2.15 -4.97
N GLY A 372 19.84 2.84 -6.12
CA GLY A 372 19.55 4.26 -6.22
C GLY A 372 18.13 4.60 -5.73
N ASN A 373 17.13 3.81 -6.12
CA ASN A 373 15.76 3.97 -5.64
C ASN A 373 15.65 3.77 -4.12
N GLN A 374 16.31 2.74 -3.58
CA GLN A 374 16.34 2.49 -2.13
C GLN A 374 16.96 3.68 -1.37
N LEU A 375 18.11 4.18 -1.82
CA LEU A 375 18.77 5.33 -1.21
C LEU A 375 17.92 6.61 -1.29
N TYR A 376 17.24 6.82 -2.42
CA TYR A 376 16.29 7.93 -2.58
C TYR A 376 15.16 7.87 -1.55
N THR A 377 14.54 6.70 -1.33
CA THR A 377 13.48 6.54 -0.31
C THR A 377 13.99 6.77 1.11
N GLN A 378 15.28 6.55 1.37
CA GLN A 378 15.94 6.84 2.65
C GLN A 378 16.35 8.31 2.80
N GLY A 379 16.10 9.17 1.80
CA GLY A 379 16.51 10.58 1.80
C GLY A 379 17.99 10.81 1.53
N LYS A 380 18.75 9.77 1.16
CA LYS A 380 20.19 9.85 0.88
C LYS A 380 20.45 10.26 -0.57
N LEU A 381 20.09 11.51 -0.89
CA LEU A 381 20.02 12.00 -2.26
C LEU A 381 21.36 11.91 -3.03
N GLN A 382 22.48 12.24 -2.39
CA GLN A 382 23.81 12.17 -3.04
C GLN A 382 24.26 10.73 -3.32
N GLU A 383 23.99 9.79 -2.40
CA GLU A 383 24.29 8.36 -2.62
C GLU A 383 23.39 7.76 -3.72
N ALA A 384 22.14 8.23 -3.81
CA ALA A 384 21.20 7.85 -4.87
C ALA A 384 21.69 8.33 -6.24
N ILE A 385 22.13 9.59 -6.36
CA ILE A 385 22.75 10.14 -7.58
C ILE A 385 23.91 9.27 -8.04
N ALA A 386 24.88 9.01 -7.16
CA ALA A 386 26.04 8.19 -7.50
C ALA A 386 25.67 6.78 -7.97
N SER A 387 24.58 6.21 -7.43
CA SER A 387 24.07 4.91 -7.86
C SER A 387 23.41 4.98 -9.25
N PHE A 388 22.64 6.03 -9.55
CA PHE A 388 22.06 6.22 -10.88
C PHE A 388 23.12 6.55 -11.93
N GLU A 389 24.15 7.34 -11.60
CA GLU A 389 25.29 7.57 -12.48
C GLU A 389 26.02 6.25 -12.79
N LYS A 390 26.24 5.41 -11.77
CA LYS A 390 26.85 4.09 -11.99
C LYS A 390 25.99 3.16 -12.85
N CYS A 391 24.67 3.23 -12.70
CA CYS A 391 23.74 2.54 -13.59
C CYS A 391 23.92 3.00 -15.05
N LEU A 392 24.01 4.31 -15.29
CA LEU A 392 24.18 4.89 -16.62
C LEU A 392 25.59 4.70 -17.21
N GLU A 393 26.61 4.50 -16.38
CA GLU A 393 27.95 4.06 -16.84
C GLU A 393 27.91 2.64 -17.41
N LEU A 394 27.13 1.74 -16.80
CA LEU A 394 26.99 0.35 -17.22
C LEU A 394 26.04 0.22 -18.42
N ASP A 395 24.93 0.97 -18.41
CA ASP A 395 23.98 1.08 -19.51
C ASP A 395 23.52 2.52 -19.70
N SER A 396 24.16 3.21 -20.65
CA SER A 396 23.81 4.59 -21.01
C SER A 396 22.39 4.76 -21.57
N SER A 397 21.71 3.68 -21.96
CA SER A 397 20.34 3.72 -22.48
C SER A 397 19.27 3.50 -21.41
N TYR A 398 19.66 3.30 -20.14
CA TYR A 398 18.75 3.01 -19.04
C TYR A 398 17.90 4.23 -18.61
N LEU A 399 16.83 4.49 -19.36
CA LEU A 399 15.99 5.68 -19.21
C LEU A 399 15.40 5.90 -17.80
N PRO A 400 14.94 4.88 -17.05
CA PRO A 400 14.41 5.09 -15.71
C PRO A 400 15.43 5.71 -14.74
N ALA A 401 16.71 5.29 -14.82
CA ALA A 401 17.79 5.87 -14.01
C ALA A 401 18.05 7.32 -14.43
N ARG A 402 18.04 7.59 -15.74
CA ARG A 402 18.21 8.95 -16.28
C ARG A 402 17.12 9.91 -15.84
N PHE A 403 15.86 9.49 -15.91
CA PHE A 403 14.72 10.27 -15.45
C PHE A 403 14.83 10.57 -13.95
N ASN A 404 15.08 9.55 -13.12
CA ASN A 404 15.21 9.73 -11.67
C ASN A 404 16.39 10.64 -11.30
N LEU A 405 17.53 10.49 -11.97
CA LEU A 405 18.68 11.37 -11.82
C LEU A 405 18.29 12.82 -12.15
N GLY A 406 17.65 13.06 -13.30
CA GLY A 406 17.20 14.38 -13.71
C GLY A 406 16.25 15.05 -12.70
N VAL A 407 15.29 14.30 -12.16
CA VAL A 407 14.36 14.80 -11.12
C VAL A 407 15.10 15.18 -9.84
N ILE A 408 16.02 14.33 -9.35
CA ILE A 408 16.77 14.60 -8.11
C ILE A 408 17.67 15.83 -8.29
N LEU A 409 18.41 15.91 -9.41
CA LEU A 409 19.24 17.07 -9.72
C LEU A 409 18.41 18.36 -9.77
N GLY A 410 17.22 18.31 -10.37
CA GLY A 410 16.29 19.43 -10.40
C GLY A 410 15.86 19.89 -9.01
N ASN A 411 15.53 18.95 -8.12
CA ASN A 411 15.17 19.23 -6.73
C ASN A 411 16.33 19.81 -5.91
N LEU A 412 17.57 19.50 -6.26
CA LEU A 412 18.79 20.05 -5.63
C LEU A 412 19.24 21.39 -6.24
N GLY A 413 18.50 21.95 -7.20
CA GLY A 413 18.85 23.19 -7.87
C GLY A 413 19.95 23.06 -8.93
N GLN A 414 20.38 21.84 -9.27
CA GLN A 414 21.39 21.55 -10.30
C GLN A 414 20.73 21.54 -11.69
N TYR A 415 20.10 22.66 -12.04
CA TYR A 415 19.15 22.74 -13.16
C TYR A 415 19.74 22.40 -14.52
N SER A 416 20.97 22.83 -14.82
CA SER A 416 21.60 22.55 -16.12
C SER A 416 21.78 21.04 -16.37
N GLN A 417 22.29 20.32 -15.37
CA GLN A 417 22.46 18.87 -15.46
C GLN A 417 21.12 18.15 -15.48
N ALA A 418 20.16 18.61 -14.67
CA ALA A 418 18.81 18.06 -14.64
C ALA A 418 18.11 18.16 -16.02
N ILE A 419 18.21 19.31 -16.67
CA ILE A 419 17.65 19.54 -18.02
C ILE A 419 18.30 18.59 -19.02
N GLU A 420 19.64 18.46 -19.02
CA GLU A 420 20.35 17.55 -19.92
C GLU A 420 19.84 16.10 -19.79
N GLN A 421 19.69 15.60 -18.56
CA GLN A 421 19.19 14.24 -18.34
C GLN A 421 17.75 14.07 -18.82
N LEU A 422 16.86 15.03 -18.52
CA LEU A 422 15.44 14.96 -18.88
C LEU A 422 15.21 15.17 -20.39
N GLU A 423 16.01 15.99 -21.06
CA GLU A 423 15.97 16.18 -22.51
C GLU A 423 16.34 14.89 -23.25
N GLN A 424 17.33 14.15 -22.76
CA GLN A 424 17.67 12.84 -23.31
C GLN A 424 16.54 11.81 -23.10
N VAL A 425 15.81 11.88 -21.98
CA VAL A 425 14.63 11.02 -21.76
C VAL A 425 13.54 11.31 -22.79
N ILE A 426 13.17 12.57 -23.02
CA ILE A 426 12.13 12.91 -24.01
C ILE A 426 12.60 12.71 -25.46
N GLN A 427 13.92 12.74 -25.72
CA GLN A 427 14.47 12.41 -27.03
C GLN A 427 14.33 10.92 -27.35
N ALA A 428 14.53 10.04 -26.35
CA ALA A 428 14.35 8.61 -26.50
C ALA A 428 12.86 8.20 -26.44
N GLU A 429 12.09 8.84 -25.57
CA GLU A 429 10.66 8.60 -25.34
C GLU A 429 9.85 9.90 -25.45
N ALA A 430 9.48 10.26 -26.68
CA ALA A 430 8.69 11.47 -26.96
C ALA A 430 7.30 11.50 -26.29
N ARG A 431 6.84 10.38 -25.71
CA ARG A 431 5.57 10.26 -24.99
C ARG A 431 5.74 10.13 -23.47
N HIS A 432 6.80 10.71 -22.91
CA HIS A 432 7.05 10.71 -21.45
C HIS A 432 6.55 12.01 -20.79
N ALA A 433 5.31 12.00 -20.29
CA ALA A 433 4.65 13.19 -19.76
C ALA A 433 5.33 13.75 -18.49
N GLU A 434 5.84 12.85 -17.63
CA GLU A 434 6.51 13.20 -16.38
C GLU A 434 7.83 13.94 -16.61
N ALA A 435 8.59 13.56 -17.64
CA ALA A 435 9.82 14.24 -18.00
C ALA A 435 9.55 15.69 -18.47
N TYR A 436 8.52 15.88 -19.30
CA TYR A 436 8.06 17.21 -19.69
C TYR A 436 7.59 18.03 -18.48
N ASN A 437 6.81 17.45 -17.57
CA ASN A 437 6.39 18.15 -16.35
C ASN A 437 7.59 18.54 -15.47
N SER A 438 8.60 17.67 -15.33
CA SER A 438 9.82 17.96 -14.57
C SER A 438 10.65 19.08 -15.19
N LEU A 439 10.78 19.11 -16.53
CA LEU A 439 11.38 20.24 -17.24
C LEU A 439 10.61 21.54 -16.99
N GLY A 440 9.28 21.49 -17.09
CA GLY A 440 8.42 22.63 -16.77
C GLY A 440 8.65 23.16 -15.35
N PHE A 441 8.74 22.26 -14.38
CA PHE A 441 9.06 22.59 -12.98
C PHE A 441 10.42 23.29 -12.88
N ILE A 442 11.48 22.75 -13.47
CA ILE A 442 12.81 23.35 -13.44
C ILE A 442 12.81 24.77 -14.04
N TYR A 443 12.19 24.96 -15.21
CA TYR A 443 12.10 26.28 -15.82
C TYR A 443 11.27 27.26 -14.98
N SER A 444 10.23 26.78 -14.29
CA SER A 444 9.46 27.62 -13.36
C SER A 444 10.31 28.11 -12.18
N GLN A 445 11.20 27.27 -11.63
CA GLN A 445 12.11 27.65 -10.55
C GLN A 445 13.16 28.68 -11.01
N GLN A 446 13.51 28.66 -12.30
CA GLN A 446 14.40 29.64 -12.93
C GLN A 446 13.67 30.94 -13.37
N ARG A 447 12.38 31.12 -13.05
CA ARG A 447 11.51 32.21 -13.53
C ARG A 447 11.39 32.31 -15.06
N GLN A 448 11.73 31.25 -15.80
CA GLN A 448 11.50 31.16 -17.24
C GLN A 448 10.09 30.63 -17.51
N LEU A 449 9.07 31.39 -17.10
CA LEU A 449 7.69 30.90 -17.00
C LEU A 449 7.07 30.53 -18.35
N ASP A 450 7.42 31.23 -19.45
CA ASP A 450 6.94 30.89 -20.80
C ASP A 450 7.42 29.50 -21.24
N ARG A 451 8.67 29.15 -20.91
CA ARG A 451 9.21 27.80 -21.16
C ARG A 451 8.53 26.77 -20.28
N ALA A 452 8.30 27.11 -19.01
CA ALA A 452 7.58 26.24 -18.09
C ALA A 452 6.19 25.88 -18.63
N ILE A 453 5.41 26.89 -19.05
CA ILE A 453 4.08 26.71 -19.68
C ILE A 453 4.16 25.81 -20.92
N THR A 454 5.14 26.06 -21.79
CA THR A 454 5.34 25.24 -23.00
C THR A 454 5.50 23.77 -22.65
N TYR A 455 6.36 23.46 -21.67
CA TYR A 455 6.62 22.10 -21.24
C TYR A 455 5.44 21.45 -20.50
N TYR A 456 4.72 22.20 -19.65
CA TYR A 456 3.51 21.67 -19.03
C TYR A 456 2.42 21.36 -20.06
N ARG A 457 2.24 22.23 -21.07
CA ARG A 457 1.30 21.97 -22.17
C ARG A 457 1.72 20.75 -23.00
N GLN A 458 3.01 20.51 -23.19
CA GLN A 458 3.50 19.28 -23.83
C GLN A 458 3.19 18.04 -22.97
N ALA A 459 3.41 18.09 -21.66
CA ALA A 459 3.06 17.02 -20.74
C ALA A 459 1.55 16.68 -20.81
N ILE A 460 0.69 17.72 -20.83
CA ILE A 460 -0.77 17.58 -20.97
C ILE A 460 -1.16 17.03 -22.35
N ASN A 461 -0.50 17.46 -23.42
CA ASN A 461 -0.77 16.93 -24.76
C ASN A 461 -0.46 15.43 -24.86
N VAL A 462 0.63 14.98 -24.22
CA VAL A 462 1.00 13.56 -24.16
C VAL A 462 0.04 12.77 -23.27
N ALA A 463 -0.33 13.33 -22.12
CA ALA A 463 -1.22 12.72 -21.14
C ALA A 463 -2.30 13.72 -20.68
N PRO A 464 -3.46 13.81 -21.37
CA PRO A 464 -4.50 14.82 -21.10
C PRO A 464 -5.19 14.74 -19.73
N LYS A 465 -4.89 13.71 -18.94
CA LYS A 465 -5.40 13.54 -17.56
C LYS A 465 -4.30 13.68 -16.51
N PHE A 466 -3.14 14.22 -16.88
CA PHE A 466 -2.00 14.33 -15.96
C PHE A 466 -2.20 15.53 -15.02
N ALA A 467 -2.94 15.29 -13.93
CA ALA A 467 -3.38 16.32 -13.00
C ALA A 467 -2.23 17.20 -12.44
N GLN A 468 -1.05 16.61 -12.19
CA GLN A 468 0.11 17.38 -11.70
C GLN A 468 0.59 18.43 -12.70
N ALA A 469 0.58 18.11 -14.01
CA ALA A 469 0.98 19.06 -15.04
C ALA A 469 -0.03 20.19 -15.21
N HIS A 470 -1.34 19.89 -15.15
CA HIS A 470 -2.40 20.89 -15.12
C HIS A 470 -2.29 21.81 -13.90
N TYR A 471 -2.09 21.24 -12.72
CA TYR A 471 -1.89 22.02 -11.49
C TYR A 471 -0.68 22.96 -11.59
N ASN A 472 0.46 22.46 -12.05
CA ASN A 472 1.68 23.25 -12.21
C ASN A 472 1.52 24.35 -13.29
N LEU A 473 0.81 24.04 -14.38
CA LEU A 473 0.43 25.02 -15.40
C LEU A 473 -0.46 26.12 -14.79
N GLY A 474 -1.51 25.74 -14.05
CA GLY A 474 -2.42 26.67 -13.39
C GLY A 474 -1.68 27.61 -12.44
N MET A 475 -0.80 27.08 -11.58
CA MET A 475 0.05 27.88 -10.70
C MET A 475 0.93 28.89 -11.46
N THR A 476 1.52 28.46 -12.58
CA THR A 476 2.40 29.30 -13.41
C THR A 476 1.62 30.41 -14.13
N LEU A 477 0.43 30.08 -14.67
CA LEU A 477 -0.47 31.04 -15.30
C LEU A 477 -0.97 32.08 -14.29
N LEU A 478 -1.36 31.63 -13.09
CA LEU A 478 -1.72 32.53 -12.00
C LEU A 478 -0.57 33.47 -11.62
N GLN A 479 0.68 32.99 -11.60
CA GLN A 479 1.85 33.81 -11.30
C GLN A 479 2.10 34.90 -12.35
N LEU A 480 1.74 34.64 -13.61
CA LEU A 480 1.78 35.62 -14.70
C LEU A 480 0.58 36.58 -14.72
N GLY A 481 -0.45 36.35 -13.90
CA GLY A 481 -1.69 37.13 -13.92
C GLY A 481 -2.72 36.66 -14.95
N GLU A 482 -2.47 35.54 -15.64
CA GLU A 482 -3.37 34.92 -16.62
C GLU A 482 -4.48 34.12 -15.91
N TYR A 483 -5.28 34.83 -15.10
CA TYR A 483 -6.18 34.22 -14.12
C TYR A 483 -7.29 33.37 -14.74
N GLN A 484 -7.82 33.76 -15.91
CA GLN A 484 -8.96 33.06 -16.51
C GLN A 484 -8.61 31.60 -16.86
N GLU A 485 -7.46 31.37 -17.51
CA GLU A 485 -6.95 30.03 -17.77
C GLU A 485 -6.36 29.43 -16.49
N GLY A 486 -5.60 30.22 -15.73
CA GLY A 486 -4.93 29.77 -14.51
C GLY A 486 -5.87 29.12 -13.50
N TRP A 487 -7.02 29.73 -13.20
CA TRP A 487 -8.00 29.17 -12.28
C TRP A 487 -8.63 27.88 -12.79
N LYS A 488 -8.89 27.78 -14.09
CA LYS A 488 -9.42 26.56 -14.71
C LYS A 488 -8.42 25.41 -14.61
N GLU A 489 -7.16 25.66 -14.91
CA GLU A 489 -6.10 24.64 -14.82
C GLU A 489 -5.79 24.27 -13.36
N TYR A 490 -5.91 25.23 -12.44
CA TYR A 490 -5.74 25.02 -11.00
C TYR A 490 -6.80 24.10 -10.36
N GLU A 491 -7.96 23.90 -10.99
CA GLU A 491 -8.98 22.94 -10.53
C GLU A 491 -8.50 21.49 -10.52
N TRP A 492 -7.51 21.16 -11.37
CA TRP A 492 -6.91 19.83 -11.39
C TRP A 492 -6.14 19.48 -10.11
N ARG A 493 -5.87 20.46 -9.23
CA ARG A 493 -5.32 20.20 -7.88
C ARG A 493 -6.13 19.17 -7.10
N LEU A 494 -7.45 19.12 -7.30
CA LEU A 494 -8.34 18.21 -6.59
C LEU A 494 -8.16 16.74 -7.03
N GLN A 495 -7.43 16.51 -8.11
CA GLN A 495 -7.05 15.18 -8.61
C GLN A 495 -5.60 14.82 -8.25
N THR A 496 -4.88 15.67 -7.49
CA THR A 496 -3.53 15.36 -7.03
C THR A 496 -3.54 14.83 -5.59
N PRO A 497 -2.61 13.94 -5.20
CA PRO A 497 -2.59 13.33 -3.86
C PRO A 497 -2.50 14.33 -2.71
N GLN A 498 -1.99 15.54 -2.95
CA GLN A 498 -1.76 16.55 -1.92
C GLN A 498 -3.06 17.23 -1.42
N PHE A 499 -4.11 17.27 -2.22
CA PHE A 499 -5.35 18.02 -1.90
C PHE A 499 -6.61 17.15 -1.83
N MET A 500 -6.47 15.83 -1.97
CA MET A 500 -7.59 14.88 -1.94
C MET A 500 -7.94 14.51 -0.50
N ALA A 501 -9.04 15.05 0.04
CA ALA A 501 -9.48 14.68 1.39
C ALA A 501 -11.00 14.74 1.65
N PHE A 502 -11.78 15.46 0.84
CA PHE A 502 -13.20 15.68 1.11
C PHE A 502 -14.07 15.37 -0.12
N ASP A 503 -14.73 14.20 -0.08
CA ASP A 503 -15.58 13.67 -1.17
C ASP A 503 -16.93 13.19 -0.59
N PRO A 504 -17.80 14.12 -0.15
CA PRO A 504 -19.13 13.76 0.34
C PRO A 504 -20.04 13.30 -0.82
N PRO A 505 -21.12 12.54 -0.54
CA PRO A 505 -22.02 12.02 -1.58
C PRO A 505 -22.81 13.11 -2.33
N GLN A 506 -22.87 14.33 -1.79
CA GLN A 506 -23.48 15.50 -2.40
C GLN A 506 -22.77 15.91 -3.70
N CYS A 507 -23.47 16.61 -4.59
CA CYS A 507 -22.84 17.12 -5.82
C CYS A 507 -22.00 18.37 -5.55
N ARG A 508 -20.93 18.53 -6.32
CA ARG A 508 -20.10 19.74 -6.27
C ARG A 508 -20.82 20.91 -6.98
N TRP A 509 -20.98 22.02 -6.27
CA TRP A 509 -21.60 23.25 -6.80
C TRP A 509 -20.78 23.84 -7.95
N GLN A 510 -21.45 24.35 -9.00
CA GLN A 510 -20.83 24.90 -10.21
C GLN A 510 -21.12 26.39 -10.40
N GLY A 511 -21.62 27.08 -9.37
CA GLY A 511 -21.93 28.52 -9.43
C GLY A 511 -23.36 28.85 -9.83
N GLU A 512 -24.21 27.84 -10.06
CA GLU A 512 -25.62 28.03 -10.34
C GLU A 512 -26.37 28.63 -9.15
N ASP A 513 -27.50 29.30 -9.40
CA ASP A 513 -28.35 29.82 -8.33
C ASP A 513 -29.04 28.67 -7.59
N ILE A 514 -28.79 28.60 -6.28
CA ILE A 514 -29.26 27.58 -5.35
C ILE A 514 -29.91 28.23 -4.11
N SER A 515 -30.60 29.36 -4.31
CA SER A 515 -31.27 30.15 -3.26
C SER A 515 -32.23 29.35 -2.36
N ASP A 516 -32.63 28.15 -2.77
CA ASP A 516 -33.47 27.21 -2.03
C ASP A 516 -32.67 26.14 -1.22
N LYS A 517 -31.34 26.11 -1.32
CA LYS A 517 -30.46 25.07 -0.79
C LYS A 517 -29.37 25.60 0.13
N ASN A 518 -28.85 24.72 0.99
CA ASN A 518 -27.74 25.03 1.88
C ASN A 518 -26.39 24.61 1.23
N LEU A 519 -25.49 25.56 1.03
CA LEU A 519 -24.17 25.34 0.42
C LEU A 519 -23.12 25.08 1.50
N LEU A 520 -22.37 23.98 1.37
CA LEU A 520 -21.15 23.77 2.16
C LEU A 520 -19.92 24.31 1.42
N VAL A 521 -19.18 25.20 2.07
CA VAL A 521 -17.82 25.58 1.65
C VAL A 521 -16.83 24.95 2.62
N HIS A 522 -15.93 24.11 2.11
CA HIS A 522 -14.87 23.48 2.91
C HIS A 522 -13.49 24.04 2.56
N THR A 523 -12.56 23.94 3.49
CA THR A 523 -11.16 24.37 3.29
C THR A 523 -10.23 23.18 3.17
N GLU A 524 -9.47 23.10 2.09
CA GLU A 524 -8.51 22.01 1.84
C GLU A 524 -7.04 22.44 1.89
N GLN A 525 -6.76 23.73 2.16
CA GLN A 525 -5.40 24.30 2.19
C GLN A 525 -5.12 25.01 3.52
N GLY A 526 -3.95 25.67 3.61
CA GLY A 526 -3.46 26.31 4.81
C GLY A 526 -4.22 27.58 5.21
N VAL A 527 -3.88 28.12 6.39
CA VAL A 527 -4.59 29.26 6.96
C VAL A 527 -4.48 30.53 6.09
N LYS A 528 -3.36 30.72 5.39
CA LYS A 528 -3.18 31.89 4.50
C LYS A 528 -4.19 31.88 3.35
N GLU A 529 -4.42 30.73 2.74
CA GLU A 529 -5.47 30.53 1.74
C GLU A 529 -6.84 30.83 2.31
N ILE A 530 -7.16 30.29 3.49
CA ILE A 530 -8.45 30.50 4.11
C ILE A 530 -8.71 31.99 4.29
N ILE A 531 -7.83 32.70 5.00
CA ILE A 531 -7.96 34.14 5.28
C ILE A 531 -8.08 34.96 3.99
N GLN A 532 -7.31 34.62 2.96
CA GLN A 532 -7.39 35.34 1.69
C GLN A 532 -8.73 35.10 1.00
N PHE A 533 -9.20 33.85 0.89
CA PHE A 533 -10.32 33.50 0.03
C PHE A 533 -11.69 33.58 0.71
N ILE A 534 -11.79 33.76 2.03
CA ILE A 534 -13.09 34.01 2.67
C ILE A 534 -13.81 35.26 2.10
N ARG A 535 -13.08 36.16 1.44
CA ARG A 535 -13.63 37.32 0.71
C ARG A 535 -14.67 36.97 -0.36
N TYR A 536 -14.69 35.72 -0.83
CA TYR A 536 -15.68 35.25 -1.80
C TYR A 536 -16.97 34.73 -1.15
N LEU A 537 -16.99 34.52 0.17
CA LEU A 537 -18.16 33.98 0.86
C LEU A 537 -19.40 34.88 0.76
N PRO A 538 -19.31 36.22 0.83
CA PRO A 538 -20.48 37.08 0.59
C PRO A 538 -21.11 36.84 -0.79
N LEU A 539 -20.29 36.71 -1.84
CA LEU A 539 -20.77 36.43 -3.21
C LEU A 539 -21.42 35.05 -3.34
N ALA A 540 -20.89 34.04 -2.62
CA ALA A 540 -21.47 32.70 -2.60
C ALA A 540 -22.77 32.65 -1.77
N ALA A 541 -22.84 33.44 -0.69
CA ALA A 541 -24.04 33.54 0.15
C ALA A 541 -25.23 34.14 -0.61
N GLU A 542 -25.01 35.08 -1.54
CA GLU A 542 -26.06 35.61 -2.43
C GLU A 542 -26.69 34.55 -3.35
N LYS A 543 -26.03 33.39 -3.53
CA LYS A 543 -26.49 32.31 -4.41
C LYS A 543 -27.15 31.16 -3.66
N CYS A 544 -27.22 31.17 -2.33
CA CYS A 544 -27.72 30.04 -1.54
C CYS A 544 -28.64 30.47 -0.40
N GLN A 545 -29.41 29.53 0.15
CA GLN A 545 -30.26 29.78 1.31
C GLN A 545 -29.42 30.02 2.58
N LYS A 546 -28.43 29.15 2.80
CA LYS A 546 -27.47 29.24 3.91
C LYS A 546 -26.11 28.75 3.46
N LEU A 547 -25.09 29.54 3.77
CA LEU A 547 -23.70 29.13 3.59
C LEU A 547 -23.16 28.54 4.90
N ILE A 548 -22.68 27.31 4.82
CA ILE A 548 -22.03 26.58 5.90
C ILE A 548 -20.53 26.55 5.60
N LEU A 549 -19.69 27.01 6.53
CA LEU A 549 -18.24 27.01 6.38
C LEU A 549 -17.60 25.95 7.28
N VAL A 550 -16.68 25.15 6.73
CA VAL A 550 -15.83 24.23 7.51
C VAL A 550 -14.41 24.75 7.57
N VAL A 551 -13.88 24.96 8.78
CA VAL A 551 -12.53 25.51 9.05
C VAL A 551 -11.88 24.88 10.29
N PRO A 552 -10.55 25.00 10.45
CA PRO A 552 -9.86 24.69 11.70
C PRO A 552 -10.40 25.50 12.91
N ALA A 553 -10.43 24.88 14.10
CA ALA A 553 -11.02 25.48 15.30
C ALA A 553 -10.38 26.83 15.72
N ASN A 554 -9.07 26.99 15.52
CA ASN A 554 -8.32 28.20 15.86
C ASN A 554 -8.64 29.41 14.95
N LEU A 555 -9.42 29.22 13.89
CA LEU A 555 -9.91 30.29 13.02
C LEU A 555 -11.34 30.72 13.33
N ILE A 556 -12.11 29.92 14.08
CA ILE A 556 -13.52 30.21 14.38
C ILE A 556 -13.69 31.60 15.02
N PRO A 557 -12.92 31.99 16.06
CA PRO A 557 -13.10 33.31 16.69
C PRO A 557 -12.87 34.51 15.75
N LEU A 558 -12.15 34.31 14.64
CA LEU A 558 -11.89 35.32 13.62
C LEU A 558 -13.02 35.37 12.58
N LEU A 559 -13.59 34.22 12.22
CA LEU A 559 -14.49 34.08 11.08
C LEU A 559 -15.99 34.14 11.43
N GLU A 560 -16.35 34.01 12.72
CA GLU A 560 -17.75 34.03 13.21
C GLU A 560 -18.58 35.24 12.75
N LYS A 561 -17.94 36.40 12.53
CA LYS A 561 -18.62 37.66 12.17
C LYS A 561 -18.49 38.03 10.69
N VAL A 562 -18.02 37.10 9.85
CA VAL A 562 -17.90 37.32 8.41
C VAL A 562 -19.29 37.29 7.77
N GLU A 563 -19.60 38.31 7.00
CA GLU A 563 -20.88 38.42 6.28
C GLU A 563 -21.11 37.22 5.34
N GLY A 564 -22.34 36.76 5.28
CA GLY A 564 -22.76 35.63 4.44
C GLY A 564 -22.61 34.26 5.10
N ILE A 565 -21.83 34.11 6.16
CA ILE A 565 -21.71 32.83 6.88
C ILE A 565 -22.91 32.63 7.80
N ALA A 566 -23.66 31.54 7.58
CA ALA A 566 -24.80 31.17 8.44
C ALA A 566 -24.38 30.22 9.58
N LEU A 567 -23.49 29.27 9.30
CA LEU A 567 -22.99 28.29 10.27
C LEU A 567 -21.50 28.01 10.03
N ILE A 568 -20.76 27.75 11.11
CA ILE A 568 -19.35 27.35 11.05
C ILE A 568 -19.18 26.02 11.79
N TYR A 569 -18.43 25.09 11.20
CA TYR A 569 -18.06 23.80 11.80
C TYR A 569 -16.57 23.53 11.67
N THR A 570 -16.07 22.62 12.50
CA THR A 570 -14.81 21.93 12.23
C THR A 570 -15.07 20.73 11.31
N ALA A 571 -14.00 20.18 10.71
CA ALA A 571 -14.11 18.99 9.87
C ALA A 571 -14.65 17.77 10.63
N GLN A 572 -14.45 17.69 11.94
CA GLN A 572 -14.97 16.59 12.77
C GLN A 572 -16.45 16.77 13.15
N ASP A 573 -16.95 18.00 13.19
CA ASP A 573 -18.26 18.32 13.74
C ASP A 573 -19.36 18.49 12.67
N ILE A 574 -19.00 18.59 11.40
CA ILE A 574 -19.95 18.86 10.31
C ILE A 574 -20.98 17.71 10.14
N PRO A 575 -22.29 17.95 10.29
CA PRO A 575 -23.29 16.93 10.02
C PRO A 575 -23.47 16.76 8.51
N LEU A 576 -23.14 15.59 7.94
CA LEU A 576 -23.22 15.36 6.48
C LEU A 576 -24.62 15.52 5.85
N LYS A 577 -25.68 15.67 6.65
CA LYS A 577 -27.06 15.91 6.19
C LYS A 577 -27.46 17.40 6.22
N SER A 578 -26.58 18.31 6.62
CA SER A 578 -26.91 19.73 6.79
C SER A 578 -26.77 20.58 5.53
N PHE A 579 -26.24 20.02 4.44
CA PHE A 579 -25.98 20.71 3.17
C PHE A 579 -26.41 19.89 1.95
N ASP A 580 -26.65 20.60 0.84
CA ASP A 580 -27.19 20.06 -0.40
C ASP A 580 -26.10 19.93 -1.49
N PRO A 581 -25.43 21.00 -1.95
CA PRO A 581 -24.15 20.89 -2.66
C PRO A 581 -22.97 21.37 -1.81
N TYR A 582 -21.76 21.05 -2.27
CA TYR A 582 -20.51 21.47 -1.61
C TYR A 582 -19.50 22.07 -2.60
N ILE A 583 -18.54 22.84 -2.10
CA ILE A 583 -17.41 23.36 -2.88
C ILE A 583 -16.17 23.61 -2.00
N SER A 584 -14.99 23.45 -2.59
CA SER A 584 -13.73 23.88 -1.97
C SER A 584 -13.61 25.42 -2.05
N LEU A 585 -13.16 26.05 -0.96
CA LEU A 585 -12.97 27.50 -0.87
C LEU A 585 -12.08 28.04 -2.00
N MET A 586 -11.00 27.33 -2.35
CA MET A 586 -10.06 27.71 -3.40
C MET A 586 -10.62 27.56 -4.82
N SER A 587 -11.85 27.06 -4.97
CA SER A 587 -12.54 26.94 -6.26
C SER A 587 -13.43 28.14 -6.56
N LEU A 588 -13.74 28.95 -5.54
CA LEU A 588 -14.59 30.14 -5.72
C LEU A 588 -14.05 31.14 -6.75
N PRO A 589 -12.73 31.40 -6.86
CA PRO A 589 -12.21 32.28 -7.92
C PRO A 589 -12.53 31.78 -9.33
N HIS A 590 -12.53 30.46 -9.53
CA HIS A 590 -12.94 29.87 -10.80
C HIS A 590 -14.44 30.09 -11.06
N ILE A 591 -15.29 29.81 -10.06
CA ILE A 591 -16.74 30.01 -10.13
C ILE A 591 -17.10 31.46 -10.49
N PHE A 592 -16.44 32.42 -9.84
CA PHE A 592 -16.69 33.85 -10.07
C PHE A 592 -15.88 34.45 -11.23
N SER A 593 -15.20 33.61 -12.03
CA SER A 593 -14.39 34.05 -13.18
C SER A 593 -13.45 35.20 -12.82
N THR A 594 -12.70 35.02 -11.73
CA THR A 594 -11.82 36.05 -11.21
C THR A 594 -10.71 36.38 -12.21
N THR A 595 -10.52 37.68 -12.41
CA THR A 595 -9.45 38.34 -13.16
C THR A 595 -8.79 39.37 -12.24
N LEU A 596 -7.69 40.00 -12.66
CA LEU A 596 -7.07 41.06 -11.86
C LEU A 596 -8.00 42.26 -11.63
N ASP A 597 -8.90 42.53 -12.57
CA ASP A 597 -9.79 43.70 -12.52
C ASP A 597 -11.02 43.51 -11.61
N ASN A 598 -11.40 42.27 -11.31
CA ASN A 598 -12.63 41.96 -10.57
C ASN A 598 -12.38 41.21 -9.24
N ILE A 599 -11.14 41.18 -8.75
CA ILE A 599 -10.84 40.64 -7.42
C ILE A 599 -11.71 41.37 -6.39
N PRO A 600 -12.39 40.65 -5.47
CA PRO A 600 -13.04 41.26 -4.31
C PRO A 600 -12.00 41.88 -3.36
N HIS A 601 -11.52 43.08 -3.68
CA HIS A 601 -10.41 43.74 -2.99
C HIS A 601 -10.86 44.73 -1.91
N GLN A 602 -12.17 44.84 -1.65
CA GLN A 602 -12.70 45.69 -0.59
C GLN A 602 -12.20 45.20 0.77
N VAL A 603 -11.48 46.08 1.47
CA VAL A 603 -10.95 45.85 2.83
C VAL A 603 -11.45 46.94 3.79
N PRO A 604 -11.59 46.65 5.09
CA PRO A 604 -11.45 45.34 5.70
C PRO A 604 -12.66 44.43 5.41
N TYR A 605 -12.41 43.13 5.20
CA TYR A 605 -13.46 42.11 5.09
C TYR A 605 -13.46 41.15 6.30
N LEU A 606 -12.56 41.37 7.26
CA LEU A 606 -12.55 40.71 8.57
C LEU A 606 -12.77 41.74 9.67
N THR A 607 -13.42 41.31 10.74
CA THR A 607 -13.69 42.16 11.92
C THR A 607 -12.82 41.71 13.09
N VAL A 608 -12.27 42.66 13.85
CA VAL A 608 -11.47 42.37 15.04
C VAL A 608 -12.38 41.94 16.20
N PRO A 609 -12.25 40.71 16.75
CA PRO A 609 -13.03 40.29 17.90
C PRO A 609 -12.59 41.04 19.17
N ARG A 610 -13.53 41.67 19.89
CA ARG A 610 -13.20 42.51 21.07
C ARG A 610 -13.43 41.85 22.43
N GLU A 611 -14.28 40.82 22.49
CA GLU A 611 -14.69 40.20 23.75
C GLU A 611 -13.64 39.23 24.29
N GLY A 612 -13.31 39.35 25.59
CA GLY A 612 -12.44 38.41 26.31
C GLY A 612 -10.94 38.55 25.99
N LYS A 613 -10.50 39.68 25.46
CA LYS A 613 -9.11 39.93 25.03
C LYS A 613 -8.40 41.04 25.82
N GLU A 614 -8.93 41.42 26.98
CA GLU A 614 -8.45 42.52 27.83
C GLU A 614 -7.02 42.30 28.33
N GLN A 615 -6.65 41.05 28.62
CA GLN A 615 -5.30 40.70 29.07
C GLN A 615 -4.23 41.01 28.01
N LEU A 616 -4.48 40.63 26.75
CA LEU A 616 -3.59 40.90 25.62
C LEU A 616 -3.46 42.41 25.38
N LEU A 617 -4.59 43.14 25.37
CA LEU A 617 -4.59 44.59 25.20
C LEU A 617 -3.80 45.29 26.31
N THR A 618 -3.99 44.87 27.56
CA THR A 618 -3.27 45.41 28.72
C THR A 618 -1.78 45.10 28.63
N PHE A 619 -1.42 43.88 28.24
CA PHE A 619 -0.02 43.50 28.03
C PHE A 619 0.65 44.40 26.99
N ILE A 620 0.07 44.53 25.78
CA ILE A 620 0.64 45.38 24.72
C ILE A 620 0.75 46.84 25.18
N ALA A 621 -0.26 47.36 25.87
CA ALA A 621 -0.27 48.72 26.39
C ALA A 621 0.87 48.97 27.39
N ASN A 622 1.16 48.02 28.27
CA ASN A 622 2.21 48.13 29.29
C ASN A 622 3.64 48.05 28.73
N GLN A 623 3.82 47.52 27.52
CA GLN A 623 5.14 47.41 26.89
C GLN A 623 5.55 48.66 26.07
N LYS A 624 4.63 49.61 25.85
CA LYS A 624 4.88 50.73 24.93
C LYS A 624 5.85 51.75 25.52
N LYS A 625 6.96 51.99 24.84
CA LYS A 625 7.86 53.14 25.10
C LYS A 625 7.18 54.45 24.64
N PRO A 626 7.29 55.58 25.39
CA PRO A 626 6.71 56.86 24.98
C PRO A 626 7.16 57.30 23.59
N LYS A 627 6.22 57.75 22.74
CA LYS A 627 6.47 58.21 21.36
C LYS A 627 7.16 57.18 20.45
N SER A 628 6.96 55.88 20.70
CA SER A 628 7.43 54.81 19.80
C SER A 628 6.35 54.31 18.86
N VAL A 629 6.76 53.94 17.65
CA VAL A 629 5.95 53.23 16.65
C VAL A 629 5.93 51.74 16.99
N LYS A 630 4.75 51.11 16.94
CA LYS A 630 4.57 49.68 17.23
C LYS A 630 4.64 48.87 15.93
N VAL A 631 5.65 48.02 15.80
CA VAL A 631 5.88 47.21 14.60
C VAL A 631 5.78 45.73 14.94
N GLY A 632 4.94 45.01 14.21
CA GLY A 632 4.83 43.55 14.30
C GLY A 632 5.77 42.87 13.32
N LEU A 633 6.41 41.79 13.72
CA LEU A 633 7.38 41.04 12.92
C LEU A 633 6.97 39.56 12.81
N VAL A 634 7.13 39.02 11.60
CA VAL A 634 7.06 37.59 11.30
C VAL A 634 8.17 37.27 10.31
N TRP A 635 9.01 36.30 10.64
CA TRP A 635 10.17 35.94 9.84
C TRP A 635 10.16 34.48 9.42
N THR A 636 9.42 33.61 10.10
CA THR A 636 9.45 32.16 9.84
C THR A 636 8.38 31.71 8.85
N VAL A 637 8.77 31.50 7.58
CA VAL A 637 8.19 30.53 6.64
C VAL A 637 9.29 30.08 5.65
N ASN A 638 9.47 28.77 5.46
CA ASN A 638 10.34 28.16 4.44
C ASN A 638 11.82 28.62 4.40
N ASN A 639 12.43 29.01 5.53
CA ASN A 639 13.80 29.55 5.59
C ASN A 639 14.03 30.76 4.65
N VAL A 640 12.98 31.49 4.26
CA VAL A 640 13.09 32.66 3.39
C VAL A 640 13.87 33.77 4.10
N CYS A 641 13.73 33.89 5.42
CA CYS A 641 14.37 34.90 6.24
C CYS A 641 14.64 34.35 7.65
N ARG A 642 15.68 34.85 8.30
CA ARG A 642 15.95 34.67 9.73
C ARG A 642 15.72 35.97 10.47
N LEU A 643 15.46 35.90 11.78
CA LEU A 643 15.31 37.09 12.62
C LEU A 643 16.56 38.01 12.56
N GLU A 644 17.75 37.44 12.45
CA GLU A 644 19.01 38.18 12.30
C GLU A 644 19.06 39.04 11.04
N ASP A 645 18.36 38.66 9.97
CA ASP A 645 18.37 39.44 8.73
C ASP A 645 17.63 40.79 8.91
N PHE A 646 16.77 40.90 9.95
CA PHE A 646 16.09 42.14 10.33
C PHE A 646 16.95 43.12 11.13
N LEU A 647 18.20 42.77 11.50
CA LEU A 647 19.09 43.63 12.31
C LEU A 647 19.18 45.10 11.82
N PRO A 648 19.27 45.41 10.51
CA PRO A 648 19.31 46.79 10.03
C PRO A 648 18.07 47.62 10.41
N ILE A 649 16.92 46.98 10.60
CA ILE A 649 15.67 47.62 11.02
C ILE A 649 15.54 47.60 12.55
N LEU A 650 15.91 46.49 13.20
CA LEU A 650 15.79 46.30 14.65
C LEU A 650 16.60 47.30 15.48
N GLN A 651 17.70 47.82 14.91
CA GLN A 651 18.58 48.79 15.56
C GLN A 651 18.03 50.24 15.51
N LEU A 652 16.95 50.49 14.79
CA LEU A 652 16.42 51.84 14.61
C LEU A 652 15.76 52.37 15.90
N PRO A 653 16.06 53.62 16.30
CA PRO A 653 15.49 54.20 17.51
C PRO A 653 14.00 54.53 17.34
N HIS A 654 13.28 54.63 18.46
CA HIS A 654 11.85 54.98 18.51
C HIS A 654 10.88 53.96 17.90
N ILE A 655 11.30 52.71 17.77
CA ILE A 655 10.42 51.59 17.39
C ILE A 655 10.34 50.60 18.55
N THR A 656 9.14 50.07 18.79
CA THR A 656 8.92 48.93 19.68
C THR A 656 8.47 47.75 18.81
N PHE A 657 9.28 46.67 18.79
CA PHE A 657 9.05 45.50 17.96
C PHE A 657 8.32 44.40 18.75
N TYR A 658 7.34 43.78 18.11
CA TYR A 658 6.54 42.68 18.65
C TYR A 658 6.65 41.48 17.70
N SER A 659 7.02 40.31 18.20
CA SER A 659 6.88 39.07 17.44
C SER A 659 5.40 38.71 17.32
N LEU A 660 4.96 38.39 16.11
CA LEU A 660 3.62 37.87 15.82
C LEU A 660 3.64 36.38 15.47
N GLU A 661 4.76 35.70 15.70
CA GLU A 661 4.86 34.25 15.59
C GLU A 661 3.89 33.60 16.59
N MET A 662 3.05 32.67 16.13
CA MET A 662 2.12 31.94 17.01
C MET A 662 2.78 30.72 17.69
N GLY A 663 3.97 30.31 17.22
CA GLY A 663 4.79 29.28 17.85
C GLY A 663 5.84 29.86 18.80
N ASP A 664 6.48 29.00 19.60
CA ASP A 664 7.58 29.41 20.50
C ASP A 664 8.79 29.89 19.69
N CYS A 665 9.02 31.20 19.71
CA CYS A 665 10.16 31.86 19.06
C CYS A 665 11.21 32.36 20.08
N SER A 666 11.07 31.98 21.35
CA SER A 666 11.86 32.53 22.45
C SER A 666 13.36 32.26 22.33
N GLN A 667 13.75 31.15 21.69
CA GLN A 667 15.17 30.82 21.46
C GLN A 667 15.79 31.70 20.38
N GLU A 668 15.07 31.95 19.27
CA GLU A 668 15.53 32.83 18.20
C GLU A 668 15.65 34.28 18.68
N ILE A 669 14.70 34.75 19.49
CA ILE A 669 14.79 36.10 20.09
C ILE A 669 16.03 36.21 21.00
N LYS A 670 16.42 35.15 21.72
CA LYS A 670 17.61 35.14 22.57
C LYS A 670 18.94 35.20 21.79
N THR A 671 18.95 34.91 20.49
CA THR A 671 20.19 35.03 19.68
C THR A 671 20.49 36.47 19.29
N LEU A 672 19.52 37.38 19.45
CA LEU A 672 19.72 38.80 19.16
C LEU A 672 20.74 39.45 20.12
N PRO A 673 21.45 40.49 19.65
CA PRO A 673 22.30 41.32 20.51
C PRO A 673 21.55 41.81 21.78
N PRO A 674 22.19 41.85 22.96
CA PRO A 674 21.54 42.18 24.23
C PRO A 674 20.85 43.56 24.31
N ASP A 675 21.23 44.49 23.43
CA ASP A 675 20.68 45.84 23.31
C ASP A 675 19.45 45.93 22.40
N ILE A 676 19.13 44.86 21.66
CA ILE A 676 17.96 44.74 20.80
C ILE A 676 16.86 43.97 21.52
N GLN A 677 15.65 44.53 21.54
CA GLN A 677 14.50 43.93 22.21
C GLN A 677 13.35 43.70 21.23
N VAL A 678 12.91 42.45 21.12
CA VAL A 678 11.67 42.04 20.45
C VAL A 678 10.74 41.44 21.51
N ILE A 679 9.52 41.98 21.63
CA ILE A 679 8.53 41.50 22.59
C ILE A 679 7.83 40.27 22.02
N ASP A 680 7.97 39.14 22.68
CA ASP A 680 7.29 37.90 22.29
C ASP A 680 5.80 37.93 22.67
N LEU A 681 4.90 37.89 21.68
CA LEU A 681 3.46 37.78 21.90
C LEU A 681 2.95 36.34 21.82
N SER A 682 3.75 35.36 21.40
CA SER A 682 3.31 33.97 21.21
C SER A 682 2.53 33.38 22.40
N PRO A 683 2.87 33.66 23.69
CA PRO A 683 2.10 33.13 24.82
C PRO A 683 0.67 33.67 24.93
N HIS A 684 0.37 34.76 24.23
CA HIS A 684 -0.93 35.44 24.23
C HIS A 684 -1.71 35.28 22.91
N LEU A 685 -1.23 34.41 22.00
CA LEU A 685 -1.79 34.18 20.67
C LEU A 685 -2.28 32.73 20.48
N PRO A 686 -3.27 32.24 21.26
CA PRO A 686 -3.79 30.88 21.13
C PRO A 686 -4.61 30.65 19.85
N ASP A 687 -5.11 31.71 19.23
CA ASP A 687 -5.99 31.68 18.06
C ASP A 687 -5.81 32.90 17.15
N TYR A 688 -6.37 32.85 15.95
CA TYR A 688 -6.25 33.94 14.96
C TYR A 688 -7.10 35.18 15.31
N GLY A 689 -8.05 35.06 16.25
CA GLY A 689 -8.80 36.18 16.80
C GLY A 689 -7.93 37.04 17.73
N ASN A 690 -7.14 36.42 18.62
CA ASN A 690 -6.11 37.09 19.42
C ASN A 690 -5.09 37.77 18.52
N LEU A 691 -4.64 37.10 17.47
CA LEU A 691 -3.70 37.67 16.52
C LEU A 691 -4.28 38.91 15.82
N ALA A 692 -5.54 38.87 15.40
CA ALA A 692 -6.22 40.04 14.82
C ALA A 692 -6.27 41.22 15.80
N VAL A 693 -6.52 40.96 17.10
CA VAL A 693 -6.48 41.99 18.15
C VAL A 693 -5.09 42.59 18.30
N ALA A 694 -4.05 41.75 18.36
CA ALA A 694 -2.66 42.19 18.44
C ALA A 694 -2.29 43.07 17.24
N ILE A 695 -2.56 42.59 16.02
CA ILE A 695 -2.33 43.31 14.76
C ILE A 695 -3.01 44.68 14.76
N ASN A 696 -4.26 44.77 15.24
CA ASN A 696 -5.00 46.04 15.29
C ASN A 696 -4.42 47.05 16.31
N GLN A 697 -3.49 46.63 17.17
CA GLN A 697 -2.73 47.54 18.03
C GLN A 697 -1.43 48.02 17.39
N LEU A 698 -1.07 47.62 16.18
CA LEU A 698 0.21 47.94 15.56
C LEU A 698 0.06 49.06 14.52
N ASP A 699 1.13 49.81 14.31
CA ASP A 699 1.18 50.87 13.31
C ASP A 699 1.67 50.34 11.94
N LEU A 700 2.43 49.23 11.97
CA LEU A 700 2.97 48.53 10.80
C LEU A 700 3.17 47.06 11.13
N VAL A 701 2.89 46.18 10.17
CA VAL A 701 3.28 44.76 10.21
C VAL A 701 4.31 44.49 9.12
N ILE A 702 5.46 43.92 9.49
CA ILE A 702 6.47 43.44 8.54
C ILE A 702 6.48 41.91 8.61
N SER A 703 6.25 41.26 7.48
CA SER A 703 6.04 39.82 7.45
C SER A 703 6.59 39.21 6.16
N VAL A 704 7.09 37.97 6.21
CA VAL A 704 7.22 37.14 4.99
C VAL A 704 5.82 36.73 4.49
N ASP A 705 5.72 36.02 3.35
CA ASP A 705 4.46 35.42 2.89
C ASP A 705 3.90 34.42 3.93
N SER A 706 3.02 34.90 4.80
CA SER A 706 2.53 34.19 5.99
C SER A 706 1.04 34.46 6.25
N PRO A 707 0.36 33.62 7.05
CA PRO A 707 -0.99 33.90 7.50
C PRO A 707 -1.17 35.29 8.15
N VAL A 708 -0.13 35.79 8.82
CA VAL A 708 -0.14 37.11 9.49
C VAL A 708 -0.19 38.25 8.47
N ALA A 709 0.58 38.15 7.38
CA ALA A 709 0.53 39.12 6.29
C ALA A 709 -0.90 39.22 5.74
N HIS A 710 -1.48 38.08 5.36
CA HIS A 710 -2.84 38.00 4.84
C HIS A 710 -3.90 38.52 5.82
N LEU A 711 -3.77 38.22 7.12
CA LEU A 711 -4.68 38.72 8.15
C LEU A 711 -4.59 40.24 8.30
N ALA A 712 -3.38 40.79 8.38
CA ALA A 712 -3.18 42.23 8.51
C ALA A 712 -3.70 42.99 7.28
N GLY A 713 -3.49 42.46 6.07
CA GLY A 713 -4.08 42.99 4.84
C GLY A 713 -5.61 42.93 4.84
N ALA A 714 -6.19 41.82 5.29
CA ALA A 714 -7.65 41.66 5.40
C ALA A 714 -8.31 42.60 6.42
N LEU A 715 -7.54 43.04 7.43
CA LEU A 715 -7.92 44.04 8.43
C LEU A 715 -7.61 45.48 7.99
N ASN A 716 -7.13 45.68 6.75
CA ASN A 716 -6.72 46.97 6.19
C ASN A 716 -5.62 47.68 7.03
N GLN A 717 -4.73 46.91 7.64
CA GLN A 717 -3.54 47.45 8.32
C GLN A 717 -2.44 47.74 7.33
N LYS A 718 -1.50 48.63 7.67
CA LYS A 718 -0.30 48.85 6.86
C LYS A 718 0.62 47.64 6.99
N VAL A 719 0.99 47.04 5.86
CA VAL A 719 1.79 45.81 5.84
C VAL A 719 2.93 45.92 4.83
N TRP A 720 4.12 45.47 5.24
CA TRP A 720 5.26 45.26 4.37
C TRP A 720 5.54 43.77 4.26
N THR A 721 5.50 43.25 3.04
CA THR A 721 5.70 41.82 2.78
C THR A 721 7.05 41.57 2.12
N VAL A 722 7.90 40.80 2.79
CA VAL A 722 9.20 40.38 2.27
C VAL A 722 9.02 39.11 1.43
N LEU A 723 9.45 39.15 0.18
CA LEU A 723 9.22 38.09 -0.80
C LEU A 723 10.55 37.53 -1.33
N PRO A 724 10.64 36.20 -1.51
CA PRO A 724 11.80 35.59 -2.17
C PRO A 724 11.83 35.95 -3.65
N TYR A 725 12.97 35.70 -4.30
CA TYR A 725 13.16 35.99 -5.73
C TYR A 725 12.09 35.33 -6.62
N ASN A 726 11.75 34.07 -6.34
CA ASN A 726 10.63 33.37 -6.96
C ASN A 726 9.46 33.31 -5.96
N SER A 727 8.61 34.33 -5.99
CA SER A 727 7.49 34.48 -5.05
C SER A 727 6.26 33.70 -5.47
N ASP A 728 5.42 33.35 -4.48
CA ASP A 728 4.11 32.75 -4.71
C ASP A 728 3.26 33.57 -5.69
N TRP A 729 2.42 32.87 -6.46
CA TRP A 729 1.64 33.41 -7.56
C TRP A 729 0.75 34.60 -7.17
N ARG A 730 0.30 34.68 -5.91
CA ARG A 730 -0.57 35.75 -5.39
C ARG A 730 0.08 37.12 -5.48
N TRP A 731 1.40 37.16 -5.43
CA TRP A 731 2.16 38.38 -5.42
C TRP A 731 2.53 38.85 -6.83
N LEU A 732 2.35 38.01 -7.86
CA LEU A 732 2.85 38.28 -9.23
C LEU A 732 4.36 38.55 -9.25
N LEU A 733 4.90 39.00 -10.39
CA LEU A 733 6.36 39.10 -10.61
C LEU A 733 6.94 40.50 -10.41
N ASP A 734 6.41 41.50 -11.12
CA ASP A 734 7.12 42.78 -11.33
C ASP A 734 6.30 43.96 -10.79
N ARG A 735 5.98 43.89 -9.50
CA ARG A 735 5.23 44.93 -8.80
C ARG A 735 5.52 44.98 -7.30
N ASN A 736 5.39 46.18 -6.74
CA ASN A 736 5.59 46.46 -5.31
C ASN A 736 4.26 46.68 -4.56
N ASP A 737 3.12 46.59 -5.26
CA ASP A 737 1.78 46.63 -4.69
C ASP A 737 1.11 45.24 -4.72
N SER A 738 0.08 45.04 -3.90
CA SER A 738 -0.72 43.82 -3.91
C SER A 738 -2.08 44.05 -4.57
N PRO A 739 -2.46 43.27 -5.61
CA PRO A 739 -3.81 43.34 -6.16
C PRO A 739 -4.88 42.80 -5.20
N TRP A 740 -4.47 42.09 -4.15
CA TRP A 740 -5.36 41.51 -3.14
C TRP A 740 -5.57 42.41 -1.93
N TYR A 741 -4.61 43.29 -1.63
CA TYR A 741 -4.56 44.07 -0.40
C TYR A 741 -4.02 45.48 -0.68
N PRO A 742 -4.89 46.50 -0.77
CA PRO A 742 -4.49 47.86 -1.11
C PRO A 742 -3.51 48.52 -0.11
N SER A 743 -3.44 48.03 1.12
CA SER A 743 -2.58 48.58 2.19
C SER A 743 -1.19 47.92 2.26
N MET A 744 -0.87 47.00 1.35
CA MET A 744 0.38 46.26 1.30
C MET A 744 1.42 46.87 0.37
N GLU A 745 2.67 46.83 0.82
CA GLU A 745 3.86 47.11 0.01
C GLU A 745 4.75 45.86 0.00
N LEU A 746 5.25 45.50 -1.18
CA LEU A 746 6.00 44.27 -1.42
C LEU A 746 7.48 44.57 -1.64
N PHE A 747 8.33 43.87 -0.89
CA PHE A 747 9.78 43.98 -0.92
C PHE A 747 10.38 42.66 -1.40
N ARG A 748 10.90 42.64 -2.63
CA ARG A 748 11.36 41.41 -3.29
C ARG A 748 12.87 41.33 -3.32
N GLN A 749 13.39 40.12 -3.15
CA GLN A 749 14.79 39.86 -3.47
C GLN A 749 15.06 40.16 -4.97
N PRO A 750 16.07 40.98 -5.29
CA PRO A 750 16.42 41.27 -6.69
C PRO A 750 17.08 40.08 -7.39
N GLN A 751 17.69 39.19 -6.61
CA GLN A 751 18.33 37.94 -7.05
C GLN A 751 18.23 36.90 -5.93
N PRO A 752 18.31 35.59 -6.23
CA PRO A 752 18.25 34.56 -5.21
C PRO A 752 19.22 34.82 -4.04
N GLN A 753 18.73 34.68 -2.80
CA GLN A 753 19.49 34.83 -1.55
C GLN A 753 19.97 36.25 -1.20
N ASP A 754 19.58 37.28 -1.95
CA ASP A 754 19.93 38.68 -1.64
C ASP A 754 18.87 39.34 -0.74
N LEU A 755 18.83 38.93 0.53
CA LEU A 755 17.99 39.57 1.56
C LEU A 755 18.57 40.88 2.08
N HIS A 756 19.90 41.01 2.07
CA HIS A 756 20.58 42.15 2.68
C HIS A 756 20.20 43.47 2.01
N SER A 757 20.14 43.49 0.68
CA SER A 757 19.68 44.68 -0.07
C SER A 757 18.23 45.04 0.28
N VAL A 758 17.36 44.04 0.42
CA VAL A 758 15.95 44.22 0.78
C VAL A 758 15.81 44.90 2.14
N PHE A 759 16.45 44.37 3.17
CA PHE A 759 16.40 44.95 4.52
C PHE A 759 17.08 46.32 4.63
N THR A 760 18.10 46.57 3.80
CA THR A 760 18.74 47.89 3.72
C THR A 760 17.76 48.93 3.19
N ILE A 761 17.02 48.64 2.10
CA ILE A 761 16.00 49.54 1.55
C ILE A 761 14.89 49.79 2.57
N MET A 762 14.38 48.73 3.18
CA MET A 762 13.34 48.83 4.21
C MET A 762 13.78 49.69 5.41
N SER A 763 15.06 49.61 5.81
CA SER A 763 15.60 50.43 6.91
C SER A 763 15.57 51.94 6.61
N VAL A 764 15.64 52.33 5.33
CA VAL A 764 15.50 53.72 4.88
C VAL A 764 14.03 54.12 4.84
N ASP A 765 13.19 53.28 4.25
CA ASP A 765 11.76 53.59 4.05
C ASP A 765 11.01 53.69 5.40
N ILE A 766 11.42 52.92 6.42
CA ILE A 766 10.71 52.89 7.70
C ILE A 766 10.90 54.20 8.47
N LEU A 767 11.98 54.95 8.18
CA LEU A 767 12.19 56.30 8.70
C LEU A 767 11.12 57.27 8.20
N THR A 768 10.56 57.05 7.01
CA THR A 768 9.44 57.83 6.49
C THR A 768 8.17 57.55 7.30
N VAL A 769 7.91 56.29 7.66
CA VAL A 769 6.81 55.90 8.56
C VAL A 769 6.97 56.56 9.94
N LEU A 770 8.20 56.58 10.47
CA LEU A 770 8.53 57.24 11.73
C LEU A 770 8.31 58.76 11.72
N ARG A 771 8.49 59.44 10.58
CA ARG A 771 8.21 60.88 10.45
C ARG A 771 6.71 61.17 10.55
N TYR A 772 5.89 60.43 9.81
CA TYR A 772 4.42 60.60 9.87
C TYR A 772 3.83 60.26 11.24
N ALA A 773 4.41 59.29 11.96
CA ALA A 773 3.96 58.93 13.30
C ALA A 773 4.34 59.96 14.39
N LYS A 774 5.34 60.83 14.15
CA LYS A 774 5.69 61.94 15.05
C LYS A 774 4.79 63.17 14.89
N GLU A 775 4.02 63.24 13.81
CA GLU A 775 3.09 64.34 13.49
C GLU A 775 1.64 64.06 13.95
N ARG A 776 1.35 62.82 14.38
CA ARG A 776 0.10 62.39 15.03
C ARG A 776 0.30 62.27 16.53
#